data_AF-A0A2W1AI48-F1
#
_entry.id   AF-A0A2W1AI48-F1
#
_cell.length_a   1.000
_cell.length_b   1.000
_cell.length_c   1.000
_cell.angle_alpha   90.00
_cell.angle_beta   90.00
_cell.angle_gamma   90.00
#
_symmetry.space_group_name_H-M   'P 1'
#
loop_
_entity.id
_entity.type
_entity.pdbx_description
1 polymer ?
#
loop_
_entity_poly.entity_id
_entity_poly.type
_entity_poly.pdbx_seq_one_letter_code
_entity_poly.pdbx_strand_id
1 'polypeptide(L)'
;MFDTRFRLRLGLGLVLLILTGFALVACGGSSDDPEEPAASDAQAEEPSVQAEEEPEAQAEQAEEQVQAQDGDTAVADSGRGGGDGNKAAAVDDGVIRTLADVEQAVVRIVAEGSFRDPDVGELLNVAGSGSGFIISESGLVVTNNHVVTGAALLQVFFGGDESNPINARILGVSECSDLAVIDLEGDGYPFLGWHEGVITVGLSAFAAGFPLGDPEFTLTSGIVGKADADGESSWASVDRVLEHDAAILPGNSGGPLVTEGARIIGINYAGNDAGQNFAIRADEAQRILDRLIAGEDVTSLGVNGQAIQTLLDGDLISGVWVASVASGSPADDVGLQSGDIITRLEGLLLAQDGTMGSYCDILRTRGADDVLAIEVLRASTGQVLEGRLNTGETLSESFSFGAVGGEVGGIGTGESYSGFVEIEDETGNLVVHVPVEWSDVEGGPWVLDGDEIGISVTASADIQQFFGVWTEPGVFVGASTQLPPDPDGLLDEFRTQFPFDTGCEYVGRESYADPLYTGLFDTWQNCGGEDVLYISLIAMPEDQAFVINVQVQVVTAADFEALDRVLDTFLVTPPGGASGPAPPPVDETASYADFGEITDATGSITVVVPTAWADVTSPAWENADGDVIGVQMNASTDVAAWQAGWGAPGVYIAASSEVGLDPNAWLDAYNFTDCTYVGRESYEDPLYVGSQDVWIDCGPEGSTFIAVSALPADGSFLVIVEAVLVEPRDLEALERVLATFVARR
;
A
#
# COMPACT_ATOMS: atom_id res chain seq x y z
N MET A 1 8.49 -22.67 -41.78
CA MET A 1 8.07 -21.31 -42.16
C MET A 1 6.99 -21.47 -43.22
N PHE A 2 5.72 -21.68 -42.90
CA PHE A 2 4.90 -21.08 -41.85
C PHE A 2 4.02 -22.14 -41.15
N ASP A 3 3.61 -21.76 -39.94
CA ASP A 3 2.43 -22.23 -39.20
C ASP A 3 2.54 -23.50 -38.35
N THR A 4 3.21 -23.35 -37.20
CA THR A 4 3.02 -24.17 -35.99
C THR A 4 2.03 -23.50 -35.01
N ARG A 5 1.58 -22.26 -35.29
CA ARG A 5 0.81 -21.44 -34.34
C ARG A 5 -0.70 -21.72 -34.36
N PHE A 6 -1.25 -22.14 -35.50
CA PHE A 6 -2.69 -22.45 -35.61
C PHE A 6 -3.10 -23.79 -34.96
N ARG A 7 -2.15 -24.64 -34.56
CA ARG A 7 -2.45 -25.98 -33.98
C ARG A 7 -2.33 -26.06 -32.46
N LEU A 8 -1.59 -25.17 -31.80
CA LEU A 8 -1.49 -25.22 -30.34
C LEU A 8 -2.72 -24.62 -29.64
N ARG A 9 -3.37 -23.61 -30.21
CA ARG A 9 -4.58 -22.99 -29.64
C ARG A 9 -5.90 -23.72 -29.92
N LEU A 10 -5.88 -24.85 -30.65
CA LEU A 10 -7.08 -25.65 -30.97
C LEU A 10 -6.94 -27.15 -30.67
N GLY A 11 -5.89 -27.60 -29.97
CA GLY A 11 -5.78 -29.03 -29.66
C GLY A 11 -4.54 -29.44 -28.90
N LEU A 12 -4.54 -29.25 -27.58
CA LEU A 12 -3.64 -29.98 -26.69
C LEU A 12 -4.25 -31.34 -26.33
N GLY A 13 -3.93 -32.31 -27.17
CA GLY A 13 -4.17 -33.72 -26.88
C GLY A 13 -3.57 -34.61 -27.95
N LEU A 14 -2.27 -34.94 -27.88
CA LEU A 14 -1.79 -36.32 -28.10
C LEU A 14 -0.29 -36.53 -27.87
N VAL A 15 -0.01 -37.64 -27.17
CA VAL A 15 1.27 -38.37 -27.09
C VAL A 15 1.40 -39.36 -28.27
N LEU A 16 2.56 -39.34 -28.95
CA LEU A 16 3.28 -40.41 -29.70
C LEU A 16 2.73 -41.06 -31.02
N LEU A 17 3.66 -41.21 -31.99
CA LEU A 17 3.86 -42.24 -33.07
C LEU A 17 3.75 -41.84 -34.57
N ILE A 18 4.93 -41.74 -35.21
CA ILE A 18 5.42 -42.42 -36.45
C ILE A 18 4.90 -42.04 -37.89
N LEU A 19 5.88 -41.62 -38.71
CA LEU A 19 6.22 -41.85 -40.15
C LEU A 19 5.45 -41.22 -41.36
N THR A 20 6.30 -40.67 -42.27
CA THR A 20 6.19 -40.46 -43.74
C THR A 20 5.17 -39.41 -44.24
N GLY A 21 5.42 -38.54 -45.24
CA GLY A 21 6.48 -38.30 -46.22
C GLY A 21 5.90 -37.46 -47.40
N PHE A 22 6.76 -36.76 -48.16
CA PHE A 22 6.50 -36.02 -49.43
C PHE A 22 5.64 -34.73 -49.38
N ALA A 23 5.77 -33.69 -50.23
CA ALA A 23 6.79 -33.02 -51.05
C ALA A 23 6.07 -31.97 -51.95
N LEU A 24 6.71 -30.83 -52.24
CA LEU A 24 6.54 -29.96 -53.46
C LEU A 24 5.19 -29.18 -53.63
N VAL A 25 5.06 -27.97 -54.21
CA VAL A 25 5.96 -26.97 -54.82
C VAL A 25 5.19 -25.66 -55.14
N ALA A 26 5.90 -24.52 -55.04
CA ALA A 26 5.97 -23.36 -55.94
C ALA A 26 4.90 -22.23 -56.06
N CYS A 27 5.50 -21.03 -56.08
CA CYS A 27 5.26 -19.83 -56.91
C CYS A 27 4.02 -18.96 -56.62
N GLY A 28 4.12 -17.63 -56.54
CA GLY A 28 5.22 -16.69 -56.76
C GLY A 28 4.68 -15.29 -57.11
N GLY A 29 5.46 -14.24 -56.81
CA GLY A 29 5.47 -12.91 -57.47
C GLY A 29 4.22 -12.04 -57.30
N SER A 30 4.26 -10.71 -57.35
CA SER A 30 5.32 -9.73 -57.52
C SER A 30 4.66 -8.34 -57.44
N SER A 31 5.41 -7.38 -56.89
CA SER A 31 5.54 -5.96 -57.27
C SER A 31 4.34 -4.97 -57.33
N ASP A 32 4.70 -3.74 -56.93
CA ASP A 32 4.28 -2.42 -57.44
C ASP A 32 3.47 -1.50 -56.50
N ASP A 33 4.21 -0.68 -55.74
CA ASP A 33 3.94 0.74 -55.44
C ASP A 33 4.33 1.62 -56.68
N PRO A 34 4.12 2.96 -56.73
CA PRO A 34 3.41 3.91 -55.84
C PRO A 34 2.48 4.90 -56.61
N GLU A 35 1.81 5.83 -55.91
CA GLU A 35 1.83 7.30 -56.13
C GLU A 35 0.64 8.05 -55.49
N GLU A 36 0.99 9.17 -54.85
CA GLU A 36 0.16 10.21 -54.25
C GLU A 36 -0.61 11.05 -55.31
N PRO A 37 -1.63 11.85 -54.93
CA PRO A 37 -1.38 13.29 -54.82
C PRO A 37 -2.20 14.07 -53.78
N ALA A 38 -1.76 15.32 -53.58
CA ALA A 38 -2.10 16.29 -52.55
C ALA A 38 -3.43 17.11 -52.68
N ALA A 39 -3.83 17.65 -51.51
CA ALA A 39 -4.37 18.98 -51.17
C ALA A 39 -5.81 19.44 -51.55
N SER A 40 -6.56 19.90 -50.54
CA SER A 40 -7.22 21.23 -50.54
C SER A 40 -7.65 21.72 -49.15
N ASP A 41 -7.36 22.99 -48.86
CA ASP A 41 -7.76 23.80 -47.70
C ASP A 41 -9.28 24.00 -47.52
N ALA A 42 -9.74 24.14 -46.26
CA ALA A 42 -10.81 25.07 -45.88
C ALA A 42 -10.77 25.42 -44.38
N GLN A 43 -10.84 26.71 -44.10
CA GLN A 43 -10.84 27.39 -42.80
C GLN A 43 -12.17 27.23 -42.03
N ALA A 44 -12.15 27.28 -40.69
CA ALA A 44 -13.18 27.94 -39.87
C ALA A 44 -12.70 28.18 -38.43
N GLU A 45 -13.26 29.23 -37.83
CA GLU A 45 -12.83 30.01 -36.67
C GLU A 45 -13.06 29.35 -35.29
N GLU A 46 -12.25 29.77 -34.31
CA GLU A 46 -12.43 29.55 -32.88
C GLU A 46 -13.62 30.36 -32.30
N PRO A 47 -14.18 29.90 -31.17
CA PRO A 47 -14.61 30.84 -30.14
C PRO A 47 -14.02 30.51 -28.76
N SER A 48 -13.48 31.57 -28.16
CA SER A 48 -13.13 31.72 -26.73
C SER A 48 -14.35 31.56 -25.82
N VAL A 49 -14.17 30.90 -24.67
CA VAL A 49 -15.10 31.01 -23.53
C VAL A 49 -14.31 31.37 -22.28
N GLN A 50 -14.79 32.41 -21.60
CA GLN A 50 -14.25 33.01 -20.39
C GLN A 50 -14.78 32.29 -19.14
N ALA A 51 -13.99 32.39 -18.08
CA ALA A 51 -14.29 31.95 -16.72
C ALA A 51 -15.64 32.50 -16.19
N GLU A 52 -16.35 31.66 -15.43
CA GLU A 52 -17.47 32.06 -14.58
C GLU A 52 -17.14 31.74 -13.13
N GLU A 53 -17.22 32.77 -12.30
CA GLU A 53 -17.10 32.77 -10.83
C GLU A 53 -18.38 32.20 -10.18
N GLU A 54 -18.22 31.44 -9.10
CA GLU A 54 -19.32 31.02 -8.20
C GLU A 54 -19.85 32.18 -7.35
N PRO A 55 -21.16 32.27 -7.08
CA PRO A 55 -21.68 33.17 -6.06
C PRO A 55 -22.05 32.45 -4.75
N GLU A 56 -21.55 33.01 -3.66
CA GLU A 56 -21.98 32.81 -2.27
C GLU A 56 -23.49 33.02 -2.08
N ALA A 57 -24.14 32.18 -1.27
CA ALA A 57 -25.52 32.38 -0.82
C ALA A 57 -25.58 32.51 0.71
N GLN A 58 -25.88 33.73 1.16
CA GLN A 58 -26.16 34.11 2.55
C GLN A 58 -27.59 33.73 2.95
N ALA A 59 -27.73 33.30 4.20
CA ALA A 59 -28.98 33.03 4.88
C ALA A 59 -29.78 34.32 5.15
N GLU A 60 -31.09 34.30 4.89
CA GLU A 60 -32.03 35.28 5.43
C GLU A 60 -33.36 34.63 5.87
N GLN A 61 -33.95 35.27 6.86
CA GLN A 61 -34.96 34.83 7.82
C GLN A 61 -36.37 34.66 7.22
N ALA A 62 -37.18 33.78 7.83
CA ALA A 62 -38.63 33.92 7.83
C ALA A 62 -39.24 33.38 9.13
N GLU A 63 -39.67 34.32 9.99
CA GLU A 63 -40.67 34.09 11.03
C GLU A 63 -42.05 33.92 10.38
N GLU A 64 -42.85 32.93 10.80
CA GLU A 64 -44.31 33.08 10.75
C GLU A 64 -45.00 32.40 11.93
N GLN A 65 -45.78 33.22 12.65
CA GLN A 65 -46.65 32.88 13.76
C GLN A 65 -47.94 32.24 13.27
N VAL A 66 -48.42 31.18 13.95
CA VAL A 66 -49.87 30.88 13.98
C VAL A 66 -50.32 30.67 15.42
N GLN A 67 -51.23 31.54 15.86
CA GLN A 67 -51.90 31.52 17.15
C GLN A 67 -53.02 30.47 17.22
N ALA A 68 -53.25 30.04 18.46
CA ALA A 68 -54.18 29.07 18.98
C ALA A 68 -55.67 29.27 18.65
N GLN A 69 -56.45 28.18 18.79
CA GLN A 69 -57.80 28.28 19.35
C GLN A 69 -58.20 27.03 20.16
N ASP A 70 -58.77 27.32 21.33
CA ASP A 70 -59.28 26.49 22.41
C ASP A 70 -60.42 25.53 22.05
N GLY A 71 -60.59 24.50 22.89
CA GLY A 71 -61.76 23.62 22.94
C GLY A 71 -61.83 22.77 24.20
N ASP A 72 -62.17 23.41 25.33
CA ASP A 72 -62.53 22.85 26.63
C ASP A 72 -63.76 21.91 26.57
N THR A 73 -63.77 20.78 27.29
CA THR A 73 -64.70 20.51 28.42
C THR A 73 -64.73 19.05 28.93
N ALA A 74 -64.39 18.94 30.23
CA ALA A 74 -65.15 18.31 31.33
C ALA A 74 -65.22 16.77 31.55
N VAL A 75 -64.40 16.31 32.52
CA VAL A 75 -64.75 15.73 33.85
C VAL A 75 -65.90 14.71 33.98
N ALA A 76 -65.57 13.52 34.52
CA ALA A 76 -66.35 12.85 35.57
C ALA A 76 -65.49 11.92 36.45
N ASP A 77 -65.50 12.23 37.75
CA ASP A 77 -64.98 11.50 38.91
C ASP A 77 -65.90 10.32 39.30
N SER A 78 -65.30 9.18 39.69
CA SER A 78 -65.79 8.38 40.84
C SER A 78 -64.78 7.32 41.32
N GLY A 79 -64.13 7.62 42.44
CA GLY A 79 -64.20 6.80 43.67
C GLY A 79 -63.62 5.37 43.73
N ARG A 80 -62.45 5.27 44.37
CA ARG A 80 -62.03 4.33 45.46
C ARG A 80 -62.41 2.83 45.40
N GLY A 81 -61.37 1.99 45.43
CA GLY A 81 -61.39 0.65 46.03
C GLY A 81 -59.99 0.04 46.09
N GLY A 82 -59.42 -0.09 47.28
CA GLY A 82 -58.07 -0.61 47.50
C GLY A 82 -57.91 -2.11 47.22
N GLY A 83 -56.70 -2.49 46.83
CA GLY A 83 -56.24 -3.86 46.70
C GLY A 83 -54.73 -3.90 46.75
N ASP A 84 -54.19 -4.20 47.94
CA ASP A 84 -52.81 -4.65 48.13
C ASP A 84 -52.53 -5.83 47.20
N GLY A 85 -51.51 -5.67 46.36
CA GLY A 85 -51.15 -6.65 45.33
C GLY A 85 -49.73 -6.38 44.85
N ASN A 86 -48.77 -6.58 45.75
CA ASN A 86 -47.38 -7.00 45.48
C ASN A 86 -46.84 -6.65 44.07
N LYS A 87 -46.50 -5.37 43.86
CA LYS A 87 -45.45 -5.05 42.88
C LYS A 87 -44.17 -5.64 43.45
N ALA A 88 -43.77 -6.80 42.94
CA ALA A 88 -42.38 -7.21 43.03
C ALA A 88 -41.57 -6.04 42.48
N ALA A 89 -40.85 -5.35 43.36
CA ALA A 89 -39.84 -4.41 42.96
C ALA A 89 -38.87 -5.21 42.09
N ALA A 90 -38.83 -4.89 40.79
CA ALA A 90 -37.71 -5.28 39.96
C ALA A 90 -36.47 -4.76 40.68
N VAL A 91 -35.52 -5.64 40.94
CA VAL A 91 -34.18 -5.23 41.32
C VAL A 91 -33.69 -4.41 40.13
N ASP A 92 -33.54 -3.11 40.35
CA ASP A 92 -32.92 -2.21 39.38
C ASP A 92 -31.44 -2.60 39.36
N ASP A 93 -31.05 -3.41 38.39
CA ASP A 93 -29.72 -3.99 38.24
C ASP A 93 -28.77 -3.06 37.49
N GLY A 94 -29.12 -1.76 37.35
CA GLY A 94 -28.33 -0.75 36.64
C GLY A 94 -28.36 -0.88 35.11
N VAL A 95 -28.95 -1.95 34.57
CA VAL A 95 -28.97 -2.23 33.13
C VAL A 95 -30.03 -1.39 32.43
N ILE A 96 -29.59 -0.53 31.51
CA ILE A 96 -30.45 0.23 30.61
C ILE A 96 -31.16 -0.70 29.61
N ARG A 97 -32.46 -0.48 29.43
CA ARG A 97 -33.36 -1.32 28.60
C ARG A 97 -34.31 -0.53 27.71
N THR A 98 -34.24 0.81 27.73
CA THR A 98 -35.09 1.68 26.93
C THR A 98 -34.23 2.73 26.24
N LEU A 99 -34.61 3.15 25.02
CA LEU A 99 -33.90 4.20 24.28
C LEU A 99 -33.84 5.53 25.04
N ALA A 100 -34.88 5.86 25.80
CA ALA A 100 -34.95 7.11 26.56
C ALA A 100 -33.90 7.19 27.68
N ASP A 101 -33.41 6.04 28.15
CA ASP A 101 -32.41 5.99 29.22
C ASP A 101 -30.99 5.73 28.68
N VAL A 102 -30.79 5.60 27.36
CA VAL A 102 -29.47 5.35 26.74
C VAL A 102 -28.47 6.45 27.07
N GLU A 103 -28.91 7.72 27.07
CA GLU A 103 -28.08 8.88 27.43
C GLU A 103 -27.36 8.71 28.77
N GLN A 104 -27.96 7.99 29.72
CA GLN A 104 -27.38 7.81 31.06
C GLN A 104 -26.11 6.94 31.05
N ALA A 105 -25.96 6.09 30.03
CA ALA A 105 -24.84 5.15 29.90
C ALA A 105 -23.89 5.48 28.72
N VAL A 106 -24.14 6.58 28.00
CA VAL A 106 -23.30 7.06 26.90
C VAL A 106 -22.56 8.30 27.38
N VAL A 107 -21.25 8.35 27.11
CA VAL A 107 -20.36 9.37 27.64
C VAL A 107 -19.61 10.09 26.52
N ARG A 108 -19.35 11.38 26.72
CA ARG A 108 -18.45 12.16 25.86
C ARG A 108 -17.04 12.05 26.43
N ILE A 109 -16.08 11.73 25.58
CA ILE A 109 -14.68 11.59 25.94
C ILE A 109 -13.93 12.75 25.32
N VAL A 110 -13.23 13.52 26.13
CA VAL A 110 -12.30 14.56 25.70
C VAL A 110 -10.89 14.12 26.04
N ALA A 111 -10.08 13.95 25.00
CA ALA A 111 -8.70 13.49 25.07
C ALA A 111 -7.75 14.65 24.79
N GLU A 112 -6.96 15.04 25.79
CA GLU A 112 -5.94 16.08 25.63
C GLU A 112 -4.56 15.45 25.51
N GLY A 113 -3.82 15.79 24.45
CA GLY A 113 -2.50 15.21 24.17
C GLY A 113 -1.78 15.90 23.02
N SER A 114 -0.62 15.36 22.63
CA SER A 114 0.18 15.85 21.51
C SER A 114 -0.21 15.14 20.21
N PHE A 115 -1.43 15.44 19.74
CA PHE A 115 -1.96 14.92 18.47
C PHE A 115 -1.50 15.79 17.29
N ARG A 116 -0.99 15.18 16.21
CA ARG A 116 -0.71 15.84 14.94
C ARG A 116 -1.61 15.27 13.84
N ASP A 117 -2.46 16.14 13.29
CA ASP A 117 -3.32 15.80 12.16
C ASP A 117 -2.53 15.91 10.83
N PRO A 118 -2.66 14.95 9.91
CA PRO A 118 -1.95 14.96 8.63
C PRO A 118 -2.29 16.19 7.76
N ASP A 119 -3.51 16.75 7.85
CA ASP A 119 -3.94 17.87 7.02
C ASP A 119 -3.48 19.25 7.55
N VAL A 120 -3.16 19.34 8.85
CA VAL A 120 -2.92 20.62 9.54
C VAL A 120 -1.47 20.78 10.00
N GLY A 121 -0.65 19.72 9.97
CA GLY A 121 0.82 19.72 10.03
C GLY A 121 1.46 20.12 11.37
N GLU A 122 0.91 21.09 12.12
CA GLU A 122 1.50 21.64 13.34
C GLU A 122 0.39 22.13 14.31
N LEU A 123 -0.16 21.26 15.15
CA LEU A 123 -0.96 21.68 16.31
C LEU A 123 -0.46 21.00 17.59
N LEU A 124 -0.04 21.81 18.57
CA LEU A 124 0.35 21.35 19.90
C LEU A 124 -0.85 21.49 20.86
N ASN A 125 -1.28 20.38 21.46
CA ASN A 125 -2.40 20.27 22.42
C ASN A 125 -3.80 20.40 21.82
N VAL A 126 -4.11 19.60 20.79
CA VAL A 126 -5.50 19.45 20.32
C VAL A 126 -6.25 18.54 21.30
N ALA A 127 -7.45 18.97 21.69
CA ALA A 127 -8.39 18.09 22.38
C ALA A 127 -9.16 17.29 21.33
N GLY A 128 -8.88 15.99 21.23
CA GLY A 128 -9.74 15.05 20.51
C GLY A 128 -11.05 14.85 21.27
N SER A 129 -12.17 14.71 20.57
CA SER A 129 -13.47 14.43 21.19
C SER A 129 -14.13 13.24 20.52
N GLY A 130 -14.65 12.33 21.33
CA GLY A 130 -15.33 11.13 20.89
C GLY A 130 -16.41 10.72 21.86
N SER A 131 -17.01 9.56 21.60
CA SER A 131 -18.05 8.97 22.42
C SER A 131 -17.58 7.63 23.01
N GLY A 132 -18.25 7.20 24.08
CA GLY A 132 -18.07 5.88 24.66
C GLY A 132 -19.35 5.43 25.34
N PHE A 133 -19.39 4.19 25.79
CA PHE A 133 -20.52 3.69 26.58
C PHE A 133 -20.11 2.73 27.67
N ILE A 134 -20.85 2.78 28.77
CA ILE A 134 -20.59 2.02 29.98
C ILE A 134 -21.18 0.62 29.83
N ILE A 135 -20.38 -0.41 30.12
CA ILE A 135 -20.76 -1.83 30.02
C ILE A 135 -20.83 -2.54 31.39
N SER A 136 -20.52 -1.84 32.48
CA SER A 136 -20.56 -2.39 33.84
C SER A 136 -20.86 -1.35 34.91
N GLU A 137 -21.44 -1.80 36.03
CA GLU A 137 -21.71 -0.95 37.20
C GLU A 137 -20.44 -0.31 37.80
N SER A 138 -19.27 -0.94 37.60
CA SER A 138 -17.98 -0.42 38.07
C SER A 138 -17.40 0.69 37.19
N GLY A 139 -18.03 1.04 36.07
CA GLY A 139 -17.58 2.15 35.23
C GLY A 139 -16.61 1.76 34.10
N LEU A 140 -16.60 0.50 33.65
CA LEU A 140 -15.90 0.12 32.42
C LEU A 140 -16.61 0.70 31.20
N VAL A 141 -15.87 1.44 30.38
CA VAL A 141 -16.33 2.10 29.16
C VAL A 141 -15.62 1.53 27.95
N VAL A 142 -16.39 1.22 26.90
CA VAL A 142 -15.87 0.88 25.57
C VAL A 142 -15.89 2.13 24.69
N THR A 143 -14.82 2.33 23.93
CA THR A 143 -14.67 3.40 22.92
C THR A 143 -13.71 2.93 21.81
N ASN A 144 -13.35 3.81 20.88
CA ASN A 144 -12.37 3.52 19.83
C ASN A 144 -10.92 3.80 20.28
N ASN A 145 -9.96 3.13 19.65
CA ASN A 145 -8.52 3.35 19.88
C ASN A 145 -8.13 4.78 19.48
N HIS A 146 -8.54 5.24 18.30
CA HIS A 146 -8.18 6.56 17.79
C HIS A 146 -8.72 7.73 18.64
N VAL A 147 -9.69 7.47 19.52
CA VAL A 147 -10.23 8.47 20.46
C VAL A 147 -9.30 8.68 21.66
N VAL A 148 -8.57 7.65 22.10
CA VAL A 148 -7.86 7.68 23.40
C VAL A 148 -6.35 7.54 23.31
N THR A 149 -5.83 6.91 22.26
CA THR A 149 -4.40 6.57 22.18
C THR A 149 -3.53 7.83 22.07
N GLY A 150 -2.47 7.89 22.89
CA GLY A 150 -1.59 9.06 23.03
C GLY A 150 -2.19 10.24 23.82
N ALA A 151 -3.39 10.09 24.41
CA ALA A 151 -3.93 11.10 25.32
C ALA A 151 -3.13 11.15 26.63
N ALA A 152 -2.75 12.36 27.06
CA ALA A 152 -2.14 12.60 28.37
C ALA A 152 -3.20 12.74 29.47
N LEU A 153 -4.40 13.22 29.12
CA LEU A 153 -5.54 13.38 30.01
C LEU A 153 -6.81 12.95 29.29
N LEU A 154 -7.61 12.10 29.95
CA LEU A 154 -8.96 11.74 29.51
C LEU A 154 -9.99 12.29 30.50
N GLN A 155 -10.85 13.18 30.00
CA GLN A 155 -12.00 13.69 30.73
C GLN A 155 -13.28 13.13 30.14
N VAL A 156 -14.13 12.60 31.01
CA VAL A 156 -15.38 11.97 30.64
C VAL A 156 -16.55 12.78 31.19
N PHE A 157 -17.53 13.05 30.33
CA PHE A 157 -18.72 13.83 30.65
C PHE A 157 -19.99 13.02 30.40
N PHE A 158 -21.01 13.26 31.21
CA PHE A 158 -22.31 12.59 31.15
C PHE A 158 -23.39 13.57 30.72
N GLY A 159 -24.01 13.32 29.56
CA GLY A 159 -24.97 14.26 28.96
C GLY A 159 -24.41 15.69 28.89
N GLY A 160 -25.27 16.68 28.66
CA GLY A 160 -24.88 18.10 28.54
C GLY A 160 -24.23 18.76 29.78
N ASP A 161 -23.80 18.01 30.79
CA ASP A 161 -23.14 18.53 31.99
C ASP A 161 -21.61 18.61 31.81
N GLU A 162 -21.14 19.81 31.44
CA GLU A 162 -19.70 20.10 31.34
C GLU A 162 -19.06 20.50 32.68
N SER A 163 -19.83 20.59 33.78
CA SER A 163 -19.34 21.17 35.03
C SER A 163 -18.62 20.17 35.94
N ASN A 164 -18.75 18.87 35.67
CA ASN A 164 -18.23 17.80 36.51
C ASN A 164 -17.57 16.68 35.68
N PRO A 165 -16.39 16.94 35.08
CA PRO A 165 -15.63 15.91 34.38
C PRO A 165 -15.19 14.81 35.34
N ILE A 166 -15.25 13.57 34.87
CA ILE A 166 -14.70 12.38 35.55
C ILE A 166 -13.40 11.98 34.85
N ASN A 167 -12.35 11.73 35.62
CA ASN A 167 -11.12 11.20 35.06
C ASN A 167 -11.30 9.73 34.67
N ALA A 168 -10.63 9.33 33.59
CA ALA A 168 -10.59 7.95 33.15
C ALA A 168 -9.15 7.45 32.97
N ARG A 169 -8.95 6.16 33.19
CA ARG A 169 -7.70 5.46 32.91
C ARG A 169 -7.89 4.51 31.73
N ILE A 170 -6.97 4.52 30.78
CA ILE A 170 -6.92 3.51 29.72
C ILE A 170 -6.50 2.18 30.34
N LEU A 171 -7.29 1.13 30.12
CA LEU A 171 -6.93 -0.23 30.55
C LEU A 171 -6.14 -0.94 29.46
N GLY A 172 -6.66 -0.96 28.23
CA GLY A 172 -5.97 -1.53 27.08
C GLY A 172 -6.59 -1.06 25.77
N VAL A 173 -5.79 -1.13 24.71
CA VAL A 173 -6.17 -0.70 23.36
C VAL A 173 -5.89 -1.75 22.29
N SER A 174 -6.54 -1.59 21.15
CA SER A 174 -6.26 -2.33 19.93
C SER A 174 -6.35 -1.41 18.73
N GLU A 175 -5.22 -1.18 18.07
CA GLU A 175 -5.13 -0.34 16.88
C GLU A 175 -5.89 -0.96 15.73
N CYS A 176 -5.60 -2.22 15.41
CA CYS A 176 -6.21 -2.88 14.27
C CYS A 176 -7.71 -3.09 14.40
N SER A 177 -8.20 -3.36 15.62
CA SER A 177 -9.64 -3.47 15.86
C SER A 177 -10.33 -2.12 16.12
N ASP A 178 -9.56 -1.04 16.19
CA ASP A 178 -9.96 0.29 16.65
C ASP A 178 -10.81 0.28 17.92
N LEU A 179 -10.37 -0.43 18.95
CA LEU A 179 -11.09 -0.58 20.22
C LEU A 179 -10.22 -0.18 21.39
N ALA A 180 -10.86 0.42 22.39
CA ALA A 180 -10.24 0.70 23.67
C ALA A 180 -11.23 0.47 24.82
N VAL A 181 -10.68 0.12 25.97
CA VAL A 181 -11.41 0.09 27.23
C VAL A 181 -10.80 1.09 28.20
N ILE A 182 -11.65 1.95 28.76
CA ILE A 182 -11.26 2.88 29.81
C ILE A 182 -12.07 2.62 31.09
N ASP A 183 -11.50 3.00 32.23
CA ASP A 183 -12.01 2.78 33.57
C ASP A 183 -12.31 4.13 34.23
N LEU A 184 -13.58 4.37 34.55
CA LEU A 184 -14.03 5.59 35.22
C LEU A 184 -13.79 5.51 36.73
N GLU A 185 -13.39 6.63 37.34
CA GLU A 185 -13.32 6.71 38.80
C GLU A 185 -14.73 6.71 39.44
N GLY A 186 -15.16 5.58 40.01
CA GLY A 186 -16.41 5.48 40.78
C GLY A 186 -17.06 4.09 40.74
N ASP A 187 -18.30 4.00 41.18
CA ASP A 187 -19.16 2.82 41.06
C ASP A 187 -20.65 3.21 40.98
N GLY A 188 -21.51 2.22 40.69
CA GLY A 188 -22.97 2.42 40.62
C GLY A 188 -23.44 3.06 39.32
N TYR A 189 -22.65 2.97 38.25
CA TYR A 189 -22.99 3.55 36.96
C TYR A 189 -24.10 2.75 36.24
N PRO A 190 -25.07 3.41 35.59
CA PRO A 190 -25.96 2.74 34.65
C PRO A 190 -25.16 2.26 33.44
N PHE A 191 -25.53 1.12 32.88
CA PHE A 191 -24.76 0.50 31.81
C PHE A 191 -25.64 -0.20 30.76
N LEU A 192 -25.09 -0.36 29.57
CA LEU A 192 -25.74 -1.05 28.45
C LEU A 192 -25.41 -2.55 28.48
N GLY A 193 -26.36 -3.35 27.99
CA GLY A 193 -26.16 -4.78 27.77
C GLY A 193 -25.97 -5.11 26.30
N TRP A 194 -25.20 -6.14 26.03
CA TRP A 194 -24.99 -6.66 24.67
C TRP A 194 -26.25 -7.32 24.09
N HIS A 195 -26.39 -7.27 22.77
CA HIS A 195 -27.38 -8.04 22.04
C HIS A 195 -26.93 -9.50 21.90
N GLU A 196 -27.78 -10.46 22.27
CA GLU A 196 -27.47 -11.91 22.18
C GLU A 196 -28.01 -12.58 20.91
N GLY A 197 -28.76 -11.84 20.07
CA GLY A 197 -29.37 -12.36 18.85
C GLY A 197 -28.50 -12.21 17.60
N VAL A 198 -28.95 -12.81 16.51
CA VAL A 198 -28.32 -12.64 15.19
C VAL A 198 -28.67 -11.25 14.66
N ILE A 199 -27.65 -10.49 14.26
CA ILE A 199 -27.82 -9.20 13.59
C ILE A 199 -28.10 -9.46 12.11
N THR A 200 -29.21 -8.92 11.60
CA THR A 200 -29.65 -9.14 10.21
C THR A 200 -29.98 -7.82 9.54
N VAL A 201 -29.88 -7.78 8.21
CA VAL A 201 -30.35 -6.64 7.40
C VAL A 201 -31.80 -6.27 7.74
N GLY A 202 -32.07 -4.98 7.87
CA GLY A 202 -33.37 -4.43 8.24
C GLY A 202 -33.64 -4.36 9.75
N LEU A 203 -32.70 -4.81 10.60
CA LEU A 203 -32.79 -4.59 12.04
C LEU A 203 -32.71 -3.09 12.35
N SER A 204 -33.68 -2.55 13.09
CA SER A 204 -33.65 -1.17 13.55
C SER A 204 -32.45 -0.92 14.46
N ALA A 205 -31.72 0.15 14.14
CA ALA A 205 -30.48 0.52 14.79
C ALA A 205 -30.52 2.01 15.17
N PHE A 206 -29.96 2.35 16.33
CA PHE A 206 -29.90 3.70 16.83
C PHE A 206 -28.46 4.03 17.23
N ALA A 207 -27.88 5.04 16.61
CA ALA A 207 -26.54 5.51 16.93
C ALA A 207 -26.66 6.58 18.01
N ALA A 208 -25.96 6.37 19.13
CA ALA A 208 -25.93 7.29 20.26
C ALA A 208 -24.53 7.87 20.44
N GLY A 209 -24.43 9.17 20.73
CA GLY A 209 -23.13 9.82 20.90
C GLY A 209 -23.20 11.33 20.98
N PHE A 210 -22.04 11.95 20.79
CA PHE A 210 -21.78 13.38 20.91
C PHE A 210 -21.12 13.90 19.63
N PRO A 211 -21.88 14.05 18.53
CA PRO A 211 -21.36 14.54 17.26
C PRO A 211 -20.69 15.91 17.42
N LEU A 212 -19.60 16.12 16.68
CA LEU A 212 -18.78 17.32 16.64
C LEU A 212 -18.25 17.77 18.02
N GLY A 213 -18.25 16.85 18.98
CA GLY A 213 -17.92 17.13 20.38
C GLY A 213 -18.95 17.98 21.11
N ASP A 214 -20.16 18.15 20.55
CA ASP A 214 -21.26 18.85 21.20
C ASP A 214 -21.56 18.19 22.55
N PRO A 215 -21.67 18.95 23.65
CA PRO A 215 -22.04 18.38 24.95
C PRO A 215 -23.46 17.79 24.96
N GLU A 216 -24.35 18.20 24.06
CA GLU A 216 -25.71 17.68 23.98
C GLU A 216 -25.75 16.27 23.37
N PHE A 217 -26.41 15.35 24.08
CA PHE A 217 -26.58 13.96 23.65
C PHE A 217 -27.39 13.87 22.36
N THR A 218 -26.92 13.07 21.41
CA THR A 218 -27.60 12.80 20.16
C THR A 218 -27.96 11.32 20.04
N LEU A 219 -29.18 11.06 19.57
CA LEU A 219 -29.65 9.73 19.18
C LEU A 219 -30.26 9.80 17.79
N THR A 220 -29.65 9.12 16.82
CA THR A 220 -30.16 9.02 15.44
C THR A 220 -30.68 7.62 15.18
N SER A 221 -31.69 7.50 14.32
CA SER A 221 -32.32 6.21 13.99
C SER A 221 -32.05 5.80 12.55
N GLY A 222 -31.88 4.50 12.33
CA GLY A 222 -31.75 3.88 11.03
C GLY A 222 -32.01 2.38 11.09
N ILE A 223 -31.45 1.65 10.15
CA ILE A 223 -31.45 0.20 10.04
C ILE A 223 -30.05 -0.32 9.69
N VAL A 224 -29.81 -1.59 9.99
CA VAL A 224 -28.66 -2.34 9.46
C VAL A 224 -28.88 -2.58 7.97
N GLY A 225 -28.04 -1.98 7.12
CA GLY A 225 -28.02 -2.16 5.67
C GLY A 225 -27.24 -3.41 5.26
N LYS A 226 -26.09 -3.66 5.89
CA LYS A 226 -25.33 -4.92 5.80
C LYS A 226 -24.91 -5.36 7.19
N ALA A 227 -25.19 -6.62 7.52
CA ALA A 227 -24.77 -7.20 8.79
C ALA A 227 -23.31 -7.65 8.80
N ASP A 228 -22.68 -7.69 7.62
CA ASP A 228 -21.31 -8.13 7.42
C ASP A 228 -20.75 -7.34 6.23
N ALA A 229 -19.97 -6.32 6.53
CA ALA A 229 -19.27 -5.49 5.58
C ALA A 229 -17.77 -5.50 5.90
N ASP A 230 -16.96 -5.22 4.88
CA ASP A 230 -15.53 -5.05 5.02
C ASP A 230 -15.22 -3.85 5.93
N GLY A 231 -14.25 -4.02 6.83
CA GLY A 231 -13.88 -3.02 7.83
C GLY A 231 -12.47 -2.46 7.65
N GLU A 232 -11.82 -2.77 6.52
CA GLU A 232 -10.58 -2.11 6.11
C GLU A 232 -10.82 -0.62 5.92
N SER A 233 -9.96 0.19 6.54
CA SER A 233 -9.99 1.64 6.45
C SER A 233 -8.58 2.21 6.53
N SER A 234 -8.47 3.53 6.38
CA SER A 234 -7.21 4.22 6.57
C SER A 234 -6.78 4.33 8.04
N TRP A 235 -7.59 3.97 9.04
CA TRP A 235 -7.19 4.08 10.46
C TRP A 235 -7.32 2.76 11.24
N ALA A 236 -7.90 1.73 10.66
CA ALA A 236 -7.93 0.39 11.22
C ALA A 236 -8.22 -0.68 10.16
N SER A 237 -7.99 -1.93 10.53
CA SER A 237 -8.24 -3.12 9.71
C SER A 237 -9.15 -4.03 10.53
N VAL A 238 -10.47 -3.85 10.44
CA VAL A 238 -11.43 -4.61 11.23
C VAL A 238 -12.03 -5.71 10.37
N ASP A 239 -11.88 -6.98 10.79
CA ASP A 239 -12.32 -8.13 10.00
C ASP A 239 -13.78 -8.03 9.51
N ARG A 240 -14.68 -7.52 10.36
CA ARG A 240 -16.12 -7.39 10.06
C ARG A 240 -16.80 -6.23 10.77
N VAL A 241 -17.48 -5.39 10.01
CA VAL A 241 -18.29 -4.27 10.52
C VAL A 241 -19.77 -4.40 10.11
N LEU A 242 -20.64 -3.69 10.81
CA LEU A 242 -22.02 -3.44 10.40
C LEU A 242 -22.06 -2.20 9.51
N GLU A 243 -22.75 -2.25 8.38
CA GLU A 243 -23.15 -1.05 7.63
C GLU A 243 -24.57 -0.66 8.03
N HIS A 244 -24.81 0.61 8.35
CA HIS A 244 -26.11 1.18 8.72
C HIS A 244 -26.33 2.59 8.15
N ASP A 245 -27.59 3.03 8.13
CA ASP A 245 -27.99 4.36 7.66
C ASP A 245 -28.39 5.32 8.80
N ALA A 246 -28.27 4.90 10.06
CA ALA A 246 -28.39 5.84 11.19
C ALA A 246 -27.27 6.89 11.09
N ALA A 247 -27.66 8.17 11.00
CA ALA A 247 -26.72 9.26 10.75
C ALA A 247 -25.68 9.39 11.87
N ILE A 248 -24.41 9.37 11.51
CA ILE A 248 -23.28 9.72 12.39
C ILE A 248 -22.46 10.83 11.76
N LEU A 249 -21.73 11.54 12.62
CA LEU A 249 -20.78 12.60 12.31
C LEU A 249 -19.51 12.36 13.15
N PRO A 250 -18.37 13.01 12.81
CA PRO A 250 -17.19 13.01 13.68
C PRO A 250 -17.59 13.27 15.13
N GLY A 251 -17.01 12.57 16.11
CA GLY A 251 -17.41 12.63 17.52
C GLY A 251 -18.40 11.55 17.97
N ASN A 252 -19.13 10.90 17.05
CA ASN A 252 -19.88 9.67 17.39
C ASN A 252 -19.00 8.44 17.54
N SER A 253 -17.77 8.47 17.01
CA SER A 253 -16.80 7.37 17.11
C SER A 253 -16.66 6.91 18.56
N GLY A 254 -16.76 5.60 18.75
CA GLY A 254 -16.72 4.93 20.05
C GLY A 254 -18.08 4.84 20.76
N GLY A 255 -19.08 5.61 20.31
CA GLY A 255 -20.46 5.53 20.81
C GLY A 255 -21.16 4.23 20.38
N PRO A 256 -22.22 3.81 21.08
CA PRO A 256 -22.88 2.54 20.78
C PRO A 256 -23.88 2.67 19.63
N LEU A 257 -23.95 1.61 18.82
CA LEU A 257 -25.10 1.31 17.97
C LEU A 257 -26.00 0.32 18.72
N VAL A 258 -27.25 0.70 18.99
CA VAL A 258 -28.18 -0.10 19.81
C VAL A 258 -29.48 -0.43 19.08
N THR A 259 -30.15 -1.49 19.53
CA THR A 259 -31.53 -1.83 19.12
C THR A 259 -32.57 -0.99 19.87
N GLU A 260 -33.86 -1.08 19.48
CA GLU A 260 -34.99 -0.47 20.23
C GLU A 260 -35.03 -0.85 21.72
N GLY A 261 -34.50 -2.03 22.08
CA GLY A 261 -34.40 -2.50 23.45
C GLY A 261 -33.15 -2.03 24.21
N ALA A 262 -32.43 -1.03 23.69
CA ALA A 262 -31.15 -0.54 24.22
C ALA A 262 -30.11 -1.67 24.40
N ARG A 263 -30.03 -2.56 23.41
CA ARG A 263 -28.99 -3.61 23.35
C ARG A 263 -27.95 -3.30 22.30
N ILE A 264 -26.67 -3.35 22.68
CA ILE A 264 -25.53 -3.02 21.83
C ILE A 264 -25.41 -4.07 20.71
N ILE A 265 -25.38 -3.59 19.48
CA ILE A 265 -25.12 -4.39 18.27
C ILE A 265 -23.80 -4.01 17.60
N GLY A 266 -23.27 -2.81 17.89
CA GLY A 266 -21.95 -2.41 17.44
C GLY A 266 -21.43 -1.13 18.11
N ILE A 267 -20.25 -0.70 17.70
CA ILE A 267 -19.54 0.50 18.16
C ILE A 267 -19.30 1.38 16.94
N ASN A 268 -19.84 2.58 16.91
CA ASN A 268 -19.74 3.49 15.76
C ASN A 268 -18.25 3.78 15.46
N TYR A 269 -17.87 3.68 14.19
CA TYR A 269 -16.47 3.60 13.75
C TYR A 269 -16.15 4.58 12.60
N ALA A 270 -16.94 4.54 11.53
CA ALA A 270 -16.65 5.30 10.29
C ALA A 270 -17.93 5.75 9.59
N GLY A 271 -17.90 6.85 8.85
CA GLY A 271 -18.94 7.23 7.90
C GLY A 271 -18.32 7.72 6.59
N ASN A 272 -19.07 7.66 5.49
CA ASN A 272 -18.66 8.20 4.20
C ASN A 272 -19.68 9.16 3.59
N ASP A 273 -19.26 9.92 2.58
CA ASP A 273 -20.08 10.94 1.91
C ASP A 273 -21.27 10.35 1.14
N ALA A 274 -21.28 9.04 0.89
CA ALA A 274 -22.42 8.32 0.33
C ALA A 274 -23.52 8.03 1.37
N GLY A 275 -23.32 8.44 2.64
CA GLY A 275 -24.25 8.20 3.74
C GLY A 275 -24.21 6.78 4.29
N GLN A 276 -23.16 6.01 3.98
CA GLN A 276 -22.91 4.72 4.60
C GLN A 276 -22.16 4.95 5.90
N ASN A 277 -22.63 4.30 6.96
CA ASN A 277 -22.03 4.40 8.28
C ASN A 277 -21.69 3.00 8.76
N PHE A 278 -20.60 2.88 9.49
CA PHE A 278 -20.01 1.62 9.90
C PHE A 278 -19.86 1.58 11.41
N ALA A 279 -20.15 0.40 11.96
CA ALA A 279 -19.95 0.11 13.37
C ALA A 279 -19.23 -1.23 13.55
N ILE A 280 -18.19 -1.27 14.37
CA ILE A 280 -17.51 -2.52 14.77
C ILE A 280 -18.55 -3.43 15.40
N ARG A 281 -18.68 -4.66 14.91
CA ARG A 281 -19.72 -5.56 15.40
C ARG A 281 -19.51 -5.91 16.87
N ALA A 282 -20.61 -6.03 17.60
CA ALA A 282 -20.58 -6.42 19.01
C ALA A 282 -19.87 -7.76 19.25
N ASP A 283 -19.98 -8.73 18.33
CA ASP A 283 -19.31 -10.02 18.46
C ASP A 283 -17.81 -9.96 18.15
N GLU A 284 -17.36 -9.07 17.25
CA GLU A 284 -15.93 -8.81 17.05
C GLU A 284 -15.32 -8.13 18.29
N ALA A 285 -15.98 -7.09 18.81
CA ALA A 285 -15.50 -6.39 19.99
C ALA A 285 -15.38 -7.31 21.21
N GLN A 286 -16.38 -8.17 21.44
CA GLN A 286 -16.39 -9.11 22.57
C GLN A 286 -15.25 -10.14 22.51
N ARG A 287 -14.61 -10.40 21.36
CA ARG A 287 -13.49 -11.37 21.27
C ARG A 287 -12.23 -10.89 21.99
N ILE A 288 -12.01 -9.58 22.02
CA ILE A 288 -10.79 -8.99 22.60
C ILE A 288 -11.06 -8.24 23.90
N LEU A 289 -12.32 -7.92 24.19
CA LEU A 289 -12.72 -7.08 25.32
C LEU A 289 -12.18 -7.56 26.67
N ASP A 290 -12.23 -8.87 26.94
CA ASP A 290 -11.71 -9.42 28.21
C ASP A 290 -10.20 -9.17 28.39
N ARG A 291 -9.43 -9.17 27.29
CA ARG A 291 -7.99 -8.88 27.31
C ARG A 291 -7.73 -7.40 27.55
N LEU A 292 -8.47 -6.53 26.86
CA LEU A 292 -8.40 -5.07 27.08
C LEU A 292 -8.76 -4.71 28.53
N ILE A 293 -9.80 -5.33 29.10
CA ILE A 293 -10.19 -5.16 30.51
C ILE A 293 -9.09 -5.64 31.47
N ALA A 294 -8.36 -6.71 31.10
CA ALA A 294 -7.26 -7.24 31.89
C ALA A 294 -5.99 -6.36 31.84
N GLY A 295 -5.99 -5.32 31.01
CA GLY A 295 -4.87 -4.41 30.83
C GLY A 295 -3.87 -4.85 29.77
N GLU A 296 -4.30 -5.71 28.83
CA GLU A 296 -3.48 -6.15 27.69
C GLU A 296 -3.82 -5.32 26.46
N ASP A 297 -2.79 -4.79 25.80
CA ASP A 297 -2.93 -4.26 24.44
C ASP A 297 -2.96 -5.42 23.43
N VAL A 298 -3.76 -5.26 22.37
CA VAL A 298 -4.00 -6.30 21.36
C VAL A 298 -3.72 -5.74 19.98
N THR A 299 -2.77 -6.34 19.25
CA THR A 299 -2.38 -5.89 17.89
C THR A 299 -2.17 -4.38 17.84
N SER A 300 -1.22 -3.90 18.64
CA SER A 300 -0.94 -2.48 18.84
C SER A 300 0.55 -2.26 19.10
N LEU A 301 1.12 -1.21 18.50
CA LEU A 301 2.46 -0.70 18.80
C LEU A 301 2.44 0.48 19.79
N GLY A 302 1.24 0.94 20.16
CA GLY A 302 0.95 2.14 20.94
C GLY A 302 0.88 3.41 20.10
N VAL A 303 0.42 3.35 18.86
CA VAL A 303 0.25 4.51 17.98
C VAL A 303 -1.21 4.79 17.68
N ASN A 304 -1.55 6.07 17.56
CA ASN A 304 -2.75 6.48 16.83
C ASN A 304 -2.35 6.67 15.36
N GLY A 305 -2.54 5.62 14.56
CA GLY A 305 -2.04 5.55 13.19
C GLY A 305 -3.12 5.81 12.15
N GLN A 306 -2.74 6.47 11.06
CA GLN A 306 -3.57 6.59 9.86
C GLN A 306 -2.73 6.32 8.62
N ALA A 307 -3.12 5.33 7.82
CA ALA A 307 -2.62 5.11 6.48
C ALA A 307 -2.84 6.36 5.62
N ILE A 308 -1.75 6.82 5.01
CA ILE A 308 -1.73 7.97 4.11
C ILE A 308 -1.03 7.61 2.80
N GLN A 309 -1.44 8.29 1.74
CA GLN A 309 -0.73 8.39 0.48
C GLN A 309 -0.66 9.87 0.16
N THR A 310 0.51 10.47 0.31
CA THR A 310 0.69 11.92 0.18
C THR A 310 1.91 12.25 -0.65
N LEU A 311 1.94 13.46 -1.21
CA LEU A 311 3.15 13.99 -1.84
C LEU A 311 3.95 14.73 -0.79
N LEU A 312 5.18 14.28 -0.53
CA LEU A 312 6.15 15.01 0.27
C LEU A 312 7.27 15.46 -0.66
N ASP A 313 7.49 16.77 -0.76
CA ASP A 313 8.49 17.39 -1.65
C ASP A 313 8.41 17.01 -3.16
N GLY A 314 7.28 16.44 -3.59
CA GLY A 314 7.04 16.03 -4.97
C GLY A 314 6.95 14.51 -5.15
N ASP A 315 7.39 13.74 -4.16
CA ASP A 315 7.40 12.28 -4.19
C ASP A 315 6.18 11.68 -3.50
N LEU A 316 5.62 10.63 -4.09
CA LEU A 316 4.51 9.89 -3.48
C LEU A 316 5.05 9.02 -2.33
N ILE A 317 4.64 9.36 -1.13
CA ILE A 317 4.95 8.64 0.10
C ILE A 317 3.69 7.94 0.60
N SER A 318 3.82 6.63 0.78
CA SER A 318 2.85 5.78 1.46
C SER A 318 3.39 5.33 2.82
N GLY A 319 2.49 5.29 3.80
CA GLY A 319 2.84 4.78 5.13
C GLY A 319 1.76 5.05 6.16
N VAL A 320 2.07 4.72 7.42
CA VAL A 320 1.18 4.99 8.56
C VAL A 320 1.64 6.28 9.24
N TRP A 321 0.88 7.35 9.06
CA TRP A 321 1.05 8.60 9.79
C TRP A 321 0.77 8.40 11.27
N VAL A 322 1.71 8.81 12.12
CA VAL A 322 1.62 8.71 13.56
C VAL A 322 0.99 9.98 14.12
N ALA A 323 -0.31 9.97 14.38
CA ALA A 323 -0.99 11.12 14.96
C ALA A 323 -0.58 11.34 16.43
N SER A 324 -0.38 10.27 17.19
CA SER A 324 0.11 10.31 18.56
C SER A 324 0.75 8.99 18.96
N VAL A 325 1.54 9.01 20.04
CA VAL A 325 2.23 7.85 20.60
C VAL A 325 1.85 7.71 22.08
N ALA A 326 1.45 6.50 22.48
CA ALA A 326 1.13 6.16 23.85
C ALA A 326 2.42 6.01 24.67
N SER A 327 2.46 6.64 25.84
CA SER A 327 3.66 6.59 26.69
C SER A 327 3.93 5.19 27.23
N GLY A 328 5.19 4.76 27.16
CA GLY A 328 5.67 3.45 27.58
C GLY A 328 5.26 2.30 26.63
N SER A 329 4.84 2.63 25.41
CA SER A 329 4.55 1.65 24.37
C SER A 329 5.81 1.24 23.59
N PRO A 330 5.77 0.14 22.80
CA PRO A 330 6.86 -0.21 21.89
C PRO A 330 7.29 0.94 20.97
N ALA A 331 6.34 1.74 20.50
CA ALA A 331 6.62 2.93 19.68
C ALA A 331 7.32 4.05 20.47
N ASP A 332 6.91 4.32 21.71
CA ASP A 332 7.58 5.31 22.59
C ASP A 332 9.00 4.88 22.93
N ASP A 333 9.19 3.58 23.21
CA ASP A 333 10.49 3.00 23.59
C ASP A 333 11.56 3.18 22.51
N VAL A 334 11.18 3.11 21.22
CA VAL A 334 12.11 3.39 20.11
C VAL A 334 12.22 4.88 19.79
N GLY A 335 11.44 5.75 20.43
CA GLY A 335 11.49 7.20 20.21
C GLY A 335 10.72 7.67 18.98
N LEU A 336 9.66 6.95 18.60
CA LEU A 336 8.70 7.40 17.59
C LEU A 336 7.97 8.66 18.09
N GLN A 337 7.68 9.58 17.19
CA GLN A 337 7.06 10.88 17.52
C GLN A 337 5.78 11.10 16.72
N SER A 338 4.91 11.98 17.21
CA SER A 338 3.77 12.41 16.41
C SER A 338 4.26 13.22 15.20
N GLY A 339 3.68 12.91 14.03
CA GLY A 339 4.11 13.41 12.72
C GLY A 339 5.17 12.57 12.01
N ASP A 340 5.66 11.50 12.64
CA ASP A 340 6.44 10.49 11.94
C ASP A 340 5.53 9.67 11.00
N ILE A 341 6.08 9.16 9.90
CA ILE A 341 5.39 8.25 8.97
C ILE A 341 6.13 6.91 9.02
N ILE A 342 5.45 5.85 9.43
CA ILE A 342 6.00 4.50 9.35
C ILE A 342 5.88 4.02 7.91
N THR A 343 7.00 3.98 7.19
CA THR A 343 7.06 3.65 5.75
C THR A 343 7.19 2.14 5.55
N ARG A 344 7.96 1.46 6.41
CA ARG A 344 8.12 0.00 6.38
C ARG A 344 8.01 -0.63 7.75
N LEU A 345 7.46 -1.84 7.79
CA LEU A 345 7.47 -2.72 8.95
C LEU A 345 7.84 -4.13 8.49
N GLU A 346 8.85 -4.74 9.13
CA GLU A 346 9.42 -6.03 8.72
C GLU A 346 9.83 -6.06 7.22
N GLY A 347 10.29 -4.92 6.69
CA GLY A 347 10.72 -4.77 5.29
C GLY A 347 9.58 -4.62 4.27
N LEU A 348 8.31 -4.69 4.71
CA LEU A 348 7.16 -4.48 3.84
C LEU A 348 6.75 -3.01 3.84
N LEU A 349 6.53 -2.45 2.65
CA LEU A 349 5.92 -1.13 2.47
C LEU A 349 4.49 -1.13 2.99
N LEU A 350 4.13 -0.05 3.68
CA LEU A 350 2.82 0.09 4.31
C LEU A 350 1.89 1.01 3.50
N ALA A 351 0.59 0.85 3.70
CA ALA A 351 -0.46 1.73 3.13
C ALA A 351 -0.43 1.90 1.59
N GLN A 352 0.09 0.91 0.84
CA GLN A 352 0.12 0.91 -0.64
C GLN A 352 -1.28 0.97 -1.28
N ASP A 353 -2.30 0.52 -0.57
CA ASP A 353 -3.71 0.54 -0.95
C ASP A 353 -4.51 1.62 -0.21
N GLY A 354 -3.83 2.48 0.57
CA GLY A 354 -4.45 3.50 1.42
C GLY A 354 -5.10 2.95 2.69
N THR A 355 -4.87 1.68 3.05
CA THR A 355 -5.45 1.04 4.24
C THR A 355 -4.40 0.67 5.29
N MET A 356 -4.87 0.37 6.50
CA MET A 356 -4.06 -0.21 7.57
C MET A 356 -3.85 -1.73 7.42
N GLY A 357 -4.34 -2.36 6.35
CA GLY A 357 -4.37 -3.82 6.17
C GLY A 357 -2.99 -4.46 6.31
N SER A 358 -2.01 -4.01 5.51
CA SER A 358 -0.62 -4.52 5.56
C SER A 358 0.02 -4.39 6.94
N TYR A 359 -0.13 -3.22 7.59
CA TYR A 359 0.34 -2.97 8.94
C TYR A 359 -0.27 -3.95 9.95
N CYS A 360 -1.59 -4.14 9.88
CA CYS A 360 -2.32 -4.97 10.81
C CYS A 360 -2.11 -6.47 10.60
N ASP A 361 -1.92 -6.91 9.36
CA ASP A 361 -1.58 -8.31 9.05
C ASP A 361 -0.20 -8.67 9.58
N ILE A 362 0.77 -7.74 9.52
CA ILE A 362 2.05 -7.92 10.19
C ILE A 362 1.83 -8.06 11.70
N LEU A 363 1.08 -7.16 12.36
CA LEU A 363 0.87 -7.27 13.80
C LEU A 363 0.12 -8.55 14.22
N ARG A 364 -0.85 -9.01 13.43
CA ARG A 364 -1.62 -10.24 13.68
C ARG A 364 -0.79 -11.52 13.57
N THR A 365 0.26 -11.51 12.73
CA THR A 365 1.13 -12.66 12.51
C THR A 365 2.29 -12.73 13.52
N ARG A 366 2.39 -11.77 14.45
CA ARG A 366 3.49 -11.63 15.40
C ARG A 366 3.00 -11.65 16.85
N GLY A 367 3.88 -12.07 17.75
CA GLY A 367 3.70 -11.89 19.18
C GLY A 367 3.91 -10.42 19.58
N ALA A 368 3.22 -9.96 20.63
CA ALA A 368 3.35 -8.57 21.09
C ALA A 368 4.78 -8.19 21.50
N ASP A 369 5.58 -9.16 21.97
CA ASP A 369 6.97 -8.98 22.40
C ASP A 369 7.99 -9.33 21.29
N ASP A 370 7.53 -9.68 20.07
CA ASP A 370 8.44 -10.01 18.98
C ASP A 370 9.24 -8.78 18.56
N VAL A 371 10.51 -8.98 18.21
CA VAL A 371 11.35 -7.90 17.70
C VAL A 371 11.00 -7.65 16.24
N LEU A 372 10.50 -6.45 15.94
CA LEU A 372 10.08 -6.05 14.60
C LEU A 372 10.98 -4.95 14.05
N ALA A 373 11.49 -5.12 12.85
CA ALA A 373 12.20 -4.06 12.12
C ALA A 373 11.20 -2.98 11.68
N ILE A 374 11.58 -1.71 11.82
CA ILE A 374 10.75 -0.56 11.48
C ILE A 374 11.60 0.50 10.77
N GLU A 375 11.02 1.11 9.73
CA GLU A 375 11.54 2.27 9.04
C GLU A 375 10.53 3.42 9.15
N VAL A 376 11.04 4.62 9.42
CA VAL A 376 10.25 5.78 9.76
C VAL A 376 10.80 7.00 9.02
N LEU A 377 9.95 7.68 8.27
CA LEU A 377 10.23 9.03 7.80
C LEU A 377 9.77 10.05 8.84
N ARG A 378 10.72 10.79 9.41
CA ARG A 378 10.43 11.91 10.30
C ARG A 378 10.11 13.16 9.48
N ALA A 379 8.83 13.42 9.25
CA ALA A 379 8.38 14.53 8.40
C ALA A 379 8.91 15.91 8.84
N SER A 380 9.18 16.10 10.14
CA SER A 380 9.72 17.37 10.65
C SER A 380 11.18 17.66 10.24
N THR A 381 11.96 16.62 9.92
CA THR A 381 13.37 16.74 9.55
C THR A 381 13.68 16.19 8.16
N GLY A 382 12.76 15.45 7.55
CA GLY A 382 13.00 14.70 6.32
C GLY A 382 13.89 13.47 6.52
N GLN A 383 14.26 13.14 7.75
CA GLN A 383 15.18 12.04 8.04
C GLN A 383 14.44 10.71 7.95
N VAL A 384 15.03 9.75 7.24
CA VAL A 384 14.64 8.35 7.36
C VAL A 384 15.38 7.77 8.56
N LEU A 385 14.65 7.10 9.44
CA LEU A 385 15.13 6.49 10.66
C LEU A 385 14.80 5.01 10.63
N GLU A 386 15.74 4.18 11.06
CA GLU A 386 15.57 2.74 11.16
C GLU A 386 15.81 2.27 12.58
N GLY A 387 15.18 1.14 12.91
CA GLY A 387 15.44 0.46 14.16
C GLY A 387 14.64 -0.81 14.33
N ARG A 388 14.57 -1.27 15.57
CA ARG A 388 13.89 -2.51 15.94
C ARG A 388 13.06 -2.31 17.19
N LEU A 389 11.75 -2.48 17.07
CA LEU A 389 10.81 -2.48 18.18
C LEU A 389 11.16 -3.60 19.17
N ASN A 390 10.81 -3.39 20.45
CA ASN A 390 11.01 -4.36 21.53
C ASN A 390 12.48 -4.72 21.85
N THR A 391 13.44 -3.89 21.43
CA THR A 391 14.88 -4.07 21.76
C THR A 391 15.38 -3.17 22.89
N GLY A 392 14.67 -2.07 23.18
CA GLY A 392 15.12 -1.00 24.06
C GLY A 392 16.14 -0.05 23.43
N GLU A 393 16.39 -0.18 22.13
CA GLU A 393 17.21 0.73 21.33
C GLU A 393 16.30 1.77 20.66
N THR A 394 16.76 3.02 20.60
CA THR A 394 16.04 4.08 19.90
C THR A 394 16.33 4.03 18.40
N LEU A 395 15.39 4.51 17.59
CA LEU A 395 15.60 4.73 16.16
C LEU A 395 16.87 5.55 15.93
N SER A 396 17.63 5.14 14.92
CA SER A 396 18.80 5.85 14.42
C SER A 396 18.54 6.28 13.00
N GLU A 397 19.10 7.42 12.59
CA GLU A 397 19.08 7.86 11.20
C GLU A 397 19.63 6.75 10.30
N SER A 398 18.86 6.38 9.27
CA SER A 398 19.38 5.54 8.21
C SER A 398 20.46 6.34 7.50
N PHE A 399 21.54 5.68 7.13
CA PHE A 399 22.71 6.35 6.61
C PHE A 399 22.39 7.03 5.26
N SER A 400 22.39 8.37 5.21
CA SER A 400 22.25 9.20 4.00
C SER A 400 23.47 10.09 3.82
N PHE A 401 24.04 10.10 2.61
CA PHE A 401 25.19 10.94 2.27
C PHE A 401 24.84 12.42 2.14
N GLY A 402 23.55 12.78 1.96
CA GLY A 402 23.08 14.16 2.03
C GLY A 402 23.39 14.84 3.38
N ALA A 403 23.35 14.09 4.49
CA ALA A 403 23.73 14.60 5.81
C ALA A 403 25.25 14.85 5.94
N VAL A 404 26.08 14.01 5.30
CA VAL A 404 27.55 14.19 5.23
C VAL A 404 27.89 15.47 4.47
N GLY A 405 27.15 15.81 3.40
CA GLY A 405 27.30 17.05 2.65
C GLY A 405 27.06 18.34 3.44
N GLY A 406 26.22 18.28 4.47
CA GLY A 406 25.96 19.42 5.37
C GLY A 406 27.13 19.75 6.31
N GLU A 407 27.97 18.77 6.65
CA GLU A 407 29.16 18.96 7.50
C GLU A 407 30.40 19.38 6.70
N VAL A 408 30.49 18.98 5.42
CA VAL A 408 31.57 19.34 4.51
C VAL A 408 31.22 20.61 3.73
N GLY A 409 31.36 21.76 4.40
CA GLY A 409 31.03 23.06 3.79
C GLY A 409 31.90 23.41 2.57
N GLY A 410 31.26 23.86 1.49
CA GLY A 410 31.95 24.36 0.27
C GLY A 410 31.23 24.02 -1.03
N ILE A 411 30.42 22.96 -1.03
CA ILE A 411 29.76 22.44 -2.24
C ILE A 411 28.67 23.41 -2.74
N GLY A 412 28.67 23.68 -4.05
CA GLY A 412 27.73 24.60 -4.68
C GLY A 412 26.31 24.06 -4.76
N THR A 413 25.32 24.96 -4.83
CA THR A 413 23.93 24.60 -5.15
C THR A 413 23.83 24.24 -6.64
N GLY A 414 23.58 22.97 -6.96
CA GLY A 414 23.27 22.51 -8.32
C GLY A 414 21.78 22.64 -8.64
N GLU A 415 21.43 22.53 -9.92
CA GLU A 415 20.03 22.25 -10.30
C GLU A 415 19.74 20.78 -9.96
N SER A 416 18.53 20.49 -9.48
CA SER A 416 18.08 19.13 -9.20
C SER A 416 18.03 18.30 -10.49
N TYR A 417 18.25 17.00 -10.37
CA TYR A 417 18.13 16.08 -11.49
C TYR A 417 16.66 15.93 -11.92
N SER A 418 16.42 15.72 -13.22
CA SER A 418 15.06 15.65 -13.77
C SER A 418 14.37 14.29 -13.56
N GLY A 419 15.13 13.29 -13.12
CA GLY A 419 14.67 11.95 -12.82
C GLY A 419 15.83 10.96 -12.81
N PHE A 420 15.52 9.69 -12.57
CA PHE A 420 16.49 8.60 -12.52
C PHE A 420 16.15 7.52 -13.54
N VAL A 421 17.17 6.88 -14.09
CA VAL A 421 17.07 5.78 -15.04
C VAL A 421 17.87 4.59 -14.53
N GLU A 422 17.30 3.40 -14.69
CA GLU A 422 18.01 2.15 -14.42
C GLU A 422 19.08 1.91 -15.48
N ILE A 423 20.28 1.57 -15.02
CA ILE A 423 21.38 1.12 -15.85
C ILE A 423 21.88 -0.22 -15.33
N GLU A 424 22.42 -1.03 -16.23
CA GLU A 424 22.91 -2.36 -15.92
C GLU A 424 24.29 -2.63 -16.54
N ASP A 425 25.02 -3.58 -15.97
CA ASP A 425 26.21 -4.14 -16.61
C ASP A 425 25.82 -5.02 -17.82
N GLU A 426 26.79 -5.38 -18.67
CA GLU A 426 26.53 -6.20 -19.87
C GLU A 426 25.92 -7.58 -19.57
N THR A 427 25.97 -8.04 -18.32
CA THR A 427 25.44 -9.33 -17.90
C THR A 427 24.10 -9.26 -17.16
N GLY A 428 23.58 -8.06 -16.87
CA GLY A 428 22.35 -7.84 -16.09
C GLY A 428 22.45 -8.27 -14.62
N ASN A 429 23.67 -8.49 -14.12
CA ASN A 429 23.95 -8.96 -12.76
C ASN A 429 24.29 -7.81 -11.80
N LEU A 430 24.48 -6.61 -12.32
CA LEU A 430 24.63 -5.40 -11.54
C LEU A 430 23.69 -4.36 -12.16
N VAL A 431 22.70 -3.93 -11.39
CA VAL A 431 21.75 -2.88 -11.77
C VAL A 431 21.83 -1.73 -10.76
N VAL A 432 21.63 -0.50 -11.20
CA VAL A 432 21.64 0.70 -10.35
C VAL A 432 20.86 1.82 -11.02
N HIS A 433 20.23 2.71 -10.25
CA HIS A 433 19.53 3.88 -10.80
C HIS A 433 20.42 5.12 -10.71
N VAL A 434 20.54 5.85 -11.81
CA VAL A 434 21.37 7.06 -11.92
C VAL A 434 20.58 8.21 -12.55
N PRO A 435 20.97 9.47 -12.35
CA PRO A 435 20.31 10.60 -13.00
C PRO A 435 20.23 10.44 -14.52
N VAL A 436 19.11 10.88 -15.13
CA VAL A 436 18.92 10.89 -16.59
C VAL A 436 20.02 11.71 -17.30
N GLU A 437 20.54 12.72 -16.62
CA GLU A 437 21.62 13.58 -17.07
C GLU A 437 22.96 12.84 -17.18
N TRP A 438 23.14 11.72 -16.46
CA TRP A 438 24.31 10.86 -16.57
C TRP A 438 24.18 9.90 -17.77
N SER A 439 23.99 10.50 -18.94
CA SER A 439 23.62 9.83 -20.18
C SER A 439 24.74 9.02 -20.86
N ASP A 440 26.00 9.20 -20.43
CA ASP A 440 27.13 8.39 -20.88
C ASP A 440 27.28 7.23 -19.89
N VAL A 441 26.95 6.02 -20.35
CA VAL A 441 26.87 4.80 -19.54
C VAL A 441 27.75 3.71 -20.15
N GLU A 442 28.61 3.11 -19.33
CA GLU A 442 29.50 2.02 -19.72
C GLU A 442 29.35 0.85 -18.73
N GLY A 443 28.67 -0.21 -19.18
CA GLY A 443 28.67 -1.52 -18.52
C GLY A 443 29.78 -2.39 -19.10
N GLY A 444 30.44 -3.20 -18.27
CA GLY A 444 31.50 -4.09 -18.75
C GLY A 444 32.34 -4.75 -17.66
N PRO A 445 33.40 -5.48 -18.04
CA PRO A 445 34.28 -6.13 -17.09
C PRO A 445 35.00 -5.11 -16.21
N TRP A 446 34.97 -5.33 -14.90
CA TRP A 446 35.81 -4.58 -13.97
C TRP A 446 37.25 -5.07 -14.11
N VAL A 447 38.12 -4.21 -14.64
CA VAL A 447 39.54 -4.53 -14.86
C VAL A 447 40.43 -3.80 -13.86
N LEU A 448 41.25 -4.55 -13.13
CA LEU A 448 42.26 -4.03 -12.21
C LEU A 448 43.64 -4.58 -12.60
N ASP A 449 44.62 -3.70 -12.77
CA ASP A 449 45.99 -4.04 -13.24
C ASP A 449 46.06 -4.85 -14.56
N GLY A 450 45.01 -4.77 -15.38
CA GLY A 450 44.90 -5.47 -16.66
C GLY A 450 44.28 -6.87 -16.56
N ASP A 451 43.89 -7.30 -15.36
CA ASP A 451 43.14 -8.53 -15.12
C ASP A 451 41.64 -8.21 -14.90
N GLU A 452 40.76 -8.99 -15.52
CA GLU A 452 39.31 -8.92 -15.30
C GLU A 452 38.96 -9.55 -13.95
N ILE A 453 38.54 -8.72 -13.00
CA ILE A 453 38.28 -9.10 -11.61
C ILE A 453 36.79 -9.20 -11.28
N GLY A 454 35.91 -8.67 -12.14
CA GLY A 454 34.47 -8.65 -11.86
C GLY A 454 33.64 -7.99 -12.95
N ILE A 455 32.43 -7.57 -12.58
CA ILE A 455 31.51 -6.77 -13.42
C ILE A 455 31.49 -5.34 -12.90
N SER A 456 31.19 -4.39 -13.79
CA SER A 456 31.04 -2.99 -13.43
C SER A 456 30.06 -2.26 -14.33
N VAL A 457 29.50 -1.19 -13.79
CA VAL A 457 28.75 -0.18 -14.53
C VAL A 457 29.24 1.20 -14.10
N THR A 458 29.40 2.10 -15.07
CA THR A 458 29.78 3.50 -14.85
C THR A 458 28.77 4.40 -15.52
N ALA A 459 28.39 5.51 -14.88
CA ALA A 459 27.57 6.54 -15.49
C ALA A 459 28.02 7.93 -15.11
N SER A 460 27.98 8.83 -16.09
CA SER A 460 28.29 10.26 -15.96
C SER A 460 27.66 11.01 -17.13
N ALA A 461 27.61 12.35 -17.09
CA ALA A 461 27.35 13.10 -18.31
C ALA A 461 28.50 12.96 -19.34
N ASP A 462 29.71 12.66 -18.87
CA ASP A 462 30.89 12.31 -19.67
C ASP A 462 31.85 11.41 -18.86
N ILE A 463 31.91 10.10 -19.17
CA ILE A 463 32.73 9.12 -18.43
C ILE A 463 34.23 9.42 -18.57
N GLN A 464 34.67 9.92 -19.73
CA GLN A 464 36.07 10.26 -19.94
C GLN A 464 36.49 11.45 -19.07
N GLN A 465 35.58 12.42 -18.86
CA GLN A 465 35.81 13.51 -17.91
C GLN A 465 35.68 13.06 -16.46
N PHE A 466 34.73 12.20 -16.12
CA PHE A 466 34.62 11.61 -14.78
C PHE A 466 35.94 10.97 -14.32
N PHE A 467 36.60 10.15 -15.16
CA PHE A 467 37.91 9.59 -14.80
C PHE A 467 39.11 10.54 -15.03
N GLY A 468 38.90 11.66 -15.71
CA GLY A 468 39.96 12.56 -16.16
C GLY A 468 40.10 13.86 -15.36
N VAL A 469 39.03 14.33 -14.74
CA VAL A 469 38.92 15.58 -13.98
C VAL A 469 38.06 15.40 -12.73
N TRP A 470 37.99 16.43 -11.88
CA TRP A 470 37.25 16.40 -10.61
C TRP A 470 35.87 17.07 -10.67
N THR A 471 35.58 17.81 -11.73
CA THR A 471 34.38 18.66 -11.81
C THR A 471 33.26 18.02 -12.62
N GLU A 472 33.36 16.71 -12.88
CA GLU A 472 32.37 15.95 -13.63
C GLU A 472 31.73 14.93 -12.68
N PRO A 473 30.44 15.09 -12.30
CA PRO A 473 29.78 14.16 -11.41
C PRO A 473 29.56 12.81 -12.11
N GLY A 474 29.50 11.75 -11.32
CA GLY A 474 29.27 10.41 -11.84
C GLY A 474 29.49 9.33 -10.80
N VAL A 475 29.17 8.10 -11.18
CA VAL A 475 29.31 6.90 -10.35
C VAL A 475 30.03 5.80 -11.13
N PHE A 476 30.91 5.09 -10.44
CA PHE A 476 31.37 3.76 -10.80
C PHE A 476 30.88 2.76 -9.76
N VAL A 477 30.27 1.66 -10.19
CA VAL A 477 29.92 0.53 -9.33
C VAL A 477 30.58 -0.72 -9.90
N GLY A 478 31.37 -1.42 -9.09
CA GLY A 478 32.02 -2.67 -9.46
C GLY A 478 31.72 -3.77 -8.45
N ALA A 479 31.47 -4.99 -8.92
CA ALA A 479 31.25 -6.16 -8.07
C ALA A 479 32.22 -7.29 -8.43
N SER A 480 32.84 -7.90 -7.43
CA SER A 480 33.86 -8.93 -7.60
C SER A 480 33.75 -10.05 -6.57
N THR A 481 33.79 -11.29 -7.05
CA THR A 481 33.98 -12.50 -6.21
C THR A 481 35.45 -12.86 -6.03
N GLN A 482 36.37 -12.13 -6.69
CA GLN A 482 37.81 -12.40 -6.69
C GLN A 482 38.56 -11.58 -5.62
N LEU A 483 37.98 -10.44 -5.20
CA LEU A 483 38.55 -9.60 -4.14
C LEU A 483 38.32 -10.21 -2.74
N PRO A 484 39.25 -10.02 -1.80
CA PRO A 484 39.06 -10.47 -0.42
C PRO A 484 37.98 -9.62 0.27
N PRO A 485 37.15 -10.21 1.17
CA PRO A 485 36.17 -9.48 1.96
C PRO A 485 36.86 -8.71 3.11
N ASP A 486 37.71 -7.75 2.74
CA ASP A 486 38.54 -6.93 3.64
C ASP A 486 38.37 -5.45 3.25
N PRO A 487 37.28 -4.79 3.67
CA PRO A 487 36.96 -3.43 3.27
C PRO A 487 38.04 -2.43 3.72
N ASP A 488 38.65 -2.65 4.89
CA ASP A 488 39.76 -1.83 5.38
C ASP A 488 41.00 -1.93 4.48
N GLY A 489 41.40 -3.17 4.17
CA GLY A 489 42.55 -3.45 3.32
C GLY A 489 42.37 -2.98 1.89
N LEU A 490 41.17 -3.15 1.32
CA LEU A 490 40.84 -2.72 -0.03
C LEU A 490 40.81 -1.19 -0.17
N LEU A 491 40.20 -0.48 0.78
CA LEU A 491 40.23 0.99 0.78
C LEU A 491 41.66 1.52 0.94
N ASP A 492 42.49 0.88 1.78
CA ASP A 492 43.91 1.22 1.89
C ASP A 492 44.67 0.99 0.58
N GLU A 493 44.37 -0.10 -0.12
CA GLU A 493 44.96 -0.42 -1.41
C GLU A 493 44.53 0.60 -2.48
N PHE A 494 43.23 0.85 -2.65
CA PHE A 494 42.71 1.81 -3.62
C PHE A 494 43.24 3.22 -3.37
N ARG A 495 43.33 3.65 -2.11
CA ARG A 495 43.97 4.92 -1.75
C ARG A 495 45.44 5.02 -2.19
N THR A 496 46.17 3.91 -2.26
CA THR A 496 47.57 3.91 -2.71
C THR A 496 47.74 3.74 -4.21
N GLN A 497 46.81 3.04 -4.88
CA GLN A 497 46.85 2.76 -6.31
C GLN A 497 46.36 3.96 -7.13
N PHE A 498 45.35 4.66 -6.65
CA PHE A 498 44.85 5.88 -7.25
C PHE A 498 45.46 7.09 -6.53
N PRO A 499 46.32 7.91 -7.17
CA PRO A 499 47.03 8.99 -6.50
C PRO A 499 46.12 10.21 -6.27
N PHE A 500 45.06 10.03 -5.49
CA PHE A 500 44.18 11.08 -4.99
C PHE A 500 44.97 12.13 -4.18
N ASP A 501 46.09 11.71 -3.59
CA ASP A 501 47.01 12.51 -2.78
C ASP A 501 47.65 13.69 -3.53
N THR A 502 47.55 13.72 -4.86
CA THR A 502 48.06 14.82 -5.69
C THR A 502 47.02 15.85 -6.09
N GLY A 503 45.79 15.75 -5.56
CA GLY A 503 44.72 16.70 -5.84
C GLY A 503 43.61 16.82 -4.81
N CYS A 504 43.46 15.88 -3.86
CA CYS A 504 42.41 15.87 -2.85
C CYS A 504 42.97 15.81 -1.42
N GLU A 505 42.18 16.26 -0.46
CA GLU A 505 42.44 16.15 0.97
C GLU A 505 41.62 15.01 1.57
N TYR A 506 42.27 14.06 2.23
CA TYR A 506 41.58 12.96 2.91
C TYR A 506 40.86 13.46 4.17
N VAL A 507 39.56 13.17 4.28
CA VAL A 507 38.70 13.56 5.40
C VAL A 507 38.71 12.47 6.47
N GLY A 508 38.37 11.24 6.10
CA GLY A 508 38.24 10.14 7.06
C GLY A 508 37.64 8.87 6.45
N ARG A 509 37.57 7.84 7.30
CA ARG A 509 36.92 6.56 7.03
C ARG A 509 35.76 6.38 7.99
N GLU A 510 34.63 5.93 7.47
CA GLU A 510 33.41 5.70 8.24
C GLU A 510 32.77 4.35 7.88
N SER A 511 31.86 3.89 8.73
CA SER A 511 31.13 2.63 8.52
C SER A 511 29.90 2.83 7.66
N TYR A 512 29.62 1.85 6.81
CA TYR A 512 28.44 1.76 5.97
C TYR A 512 27.60 0.53 6.34
N ALA A 513 26.28 0.68 6.38
CA ALA A 513 25.35 -0.44 6.50
C ALA A 513 23.98 -0.07 5.92
N ASP A 514 23.40 -1.00 5.20
CA ASP A 514 22.02 -1.00 4.71
C ASP A 514 21.39 -2.39 4.94
N PRO A 515 20.11 -2.64 4.60
CA PRO A 515 19.46 -3.94 4.81
C PRO A 515 20.12 -5.14 4.10
N LEU A 516 20.86 -4.92 3.01
CA LEU A 516 21.50 -5.93 2.18
C LEU A 516 23.01 -6.03 2.39
N TYR A 517 23.69 -4.91 2.66
CA TYR A 517 25.15 -4.81 2.65
C TYR A 517 25.72 -4.09 3.88
N THR A 518 26.95 -4.46 4.24
CA THR A 518 27.75 -3.78 5.26
C THR A 518 29.15 -3.45 4.71
N GLY A 519 29.77 -2.38 5.18
CA GLY A 519 30.98 -1.88 4.56
C GLY A 519 31.69 -0.74 5.29
N LEU A 520 32.65 -0.15 4.59
CA LEU A 520 33.37 1.06 4.98
C LEU A 520 33.49 1.98 3.77
N PHE A 521 33.51 3.29 3.99
CA PHE A 521 33.83 4.25 2.93
C PHE A 521 34.87 5.26 3.39
N ASP A 522 35.70 5.68 2.45
CA ASP A 522 36.63 6.78 2.60
C ASP A 522 36.07 8.03 1.91
N THR A 523 36.23 9.19 2.54
CA THR A 523 35.85 10.50 2.00
C THR A 523 37.08 11.35 1.77
N TRP A 524 37.10 12.02 0.62
CA TRP A 524 38.07 13.04 0.26
C TRP A 524 37.34 14.32 -0.16
N GLN A 525 37.97 15.46 0.06
CA GLN A 525 37.44 16.79 -0.25
C GLN A 525 38.48 17.64 -0.99
N ASN A 526 38.08 18.84 -1.42
CA ASN A 526 38.96 19.81 -2.08
C ASN A 526 39.65 19.23 -3.33
N CYS A 527 38.97 18.30 -3.99
CA CYS A 527 39.52 17.55 -5.11
C CYS A 527 39.79 18.45 -6.33
N GLY A 528 41.02 18.43 -6.83
CA GLY A 528 41.46 19.29 -7.92
C GLY A 528 41.64 20.77 -7.53
N GLY A 529 41.54 21.11 -6.24
CA GLY A 529 41.49 22.49 -5.77
C GLY A 529 40.12 23.16 -5.91
N GLU A 530 39.08 22.39 -6.22
CA GLU A 530 37.68 22.80 -6.27
C GLU A 530 36.92 22.18 -5.09
N ASP A 531 35.75 22.72 -4.76
CA ASP A 531 34.89 22.25 -3.66
C ASP A 531 34.13 20.96 -4.05
N VAL A 532 34.89 19.91 -4.39
CA VAL A 532 34.40 18.60 -4.82
C VAL A 532 34.71 17.56 -3.74
N LEU A 533 33.76 16.67 -3.49
CA LEU A 533 34.00 15.44 -2.72
C LEU A 533 34.19 14.25 -3.63
N TYR A 534 35.03 13.34 -3.17
CA TYR A 534 35.14 12.02 -3.72
C TYR A 534 34.88 11.01 -2.61
N ILE A 535 34.06 10.00 -2.90
CA ILE A 535 33.68 8.95 -1.97
C ILE A 535 34.05 7.61 -2.62
N SER A 536 34.71 6.74 -1.86
CA SER A 536 34.97 5.35 -2.24
C SER A 536 34.43 4.45 -1.14
N LEU A 537 33.37 3.72 -1.44
CA LEU A 537 32.73 2.73 -0.58
C LEU A 537 33.18 1.32 -0.97
N ILE A 538 33.41 0.47 0.03
CA ILE A 538 33.52 -0.97 -0.10
C ILE A 538 32.43 -1.62 0.75
N ALA A 539 31.52 -2.34 0.10
CA ALA A 539 30.37 -3.00 0.72
C ALA A 539 30.32 -4.49 0.37
N MET A 540 29.68 -5.30 1.22
CA MET A 540 29.53 -6.75 1.04
C MET A 540 28.21 -7.23 1.68
N PRO A 541 27.57 -8.28 1.15
CA PRO A 541 26.45 -8.94 1.81
C PRO A 541 26.86 -9.61 3.13
N GLU A 542 25.90 -9.95 3.99
CA GLU A 542 26.15 -10.59 5.29
C GLU A 542 26.96 -11.89 5.15
N ASP A 543 26.72 -12.65 4.08
CA ASP A 543 27.42 -13.91 3.79
C ASP A 543 28.82 -13.73 3.18
N GLN A 544 29.21 -12.48 2.88
CA GLN A 544 30.48 -12.08 2.28
C GLN A 544 30.77 -12.78 0.94
N ALA A 545 29.73 -13.11 0.17
CA ALA A 545 29.87 -13.85 -1.09
C ALA A 545 30.63 -13.09 -2.17
N PHE A 546 30.61 -11.75 -2.14
CA PHE A 546 31.29 -10.87 -3.08
C PHE A 546 31.57 -9.51 -2.44
N VAL A 547 32.42 -8.73 -3.11
CA VAL A 547 32.78 -7.36 -2.74
C VAL A 547 32.22 -6.38 -3.77
N ILE A 548 31.71 -5.27 -3.29
CA ILE A 548 31.17 -4.17 -4.08
C ILE A 548 32.04 -2.94 -3.82
N ASN A 549 32.40 -2.24 -4.88
CA ASN A 549 33.06 -0.95 -4.80
C ASN A 549 32.21 0.10 -5.50
N VAL A 550 31.81 1.14 -4.76
CA VAL A 550 31.10 2.30 -5.30
C VAL A 550 32.03 3.51 -5.20
N GLN A 551 32.25 4.21 -6.30
CA GLN A 551 33.06 5.43 -6.33
C GLN A 551 32.24 6.56 -6.94
N VAL A 552 32.20 7.71 -6.26
CA VAL A 552 31.38 8.86 -6.67
C VAL A 552 32.13 10.17 -6.53
N GLN A 553 31.92 11.06 -7.50
CA GLN A 553 32.32 12.47 -7.43
C GLN A 553 31.10 13.34 -7.19
N VAL A 554 31.08 14.04 -6.06
CA VAL A 554 30.03 14.96 -5.65
C VAL A 554 30.54 16.38 -5.91
N VAL A 555 29.97 17.04 -6.91
CA VAL A 555 30.35 18.39 -7.38
C VAL A 555 29.37 19.44 -6.88
N THR A 556 28.10 19.07 -6.71
CA THR A 556 27.00 19.92 -6.28
C THR A 556 26.14 19.23 -5.23
N ALA A 557 25.28 20.01 -4.56
CA ALA A 557 24.34 19.45 -3.58
C ALA A 557 23.36 18.43 -4.19
N ALA A 558 23.03 18.53 -5.49
CA ALA A 558 22.16 17.58 -6.18
C ALA A 558 22.81 16.19 -6.34
N ASP A 559 24.15 16.13 -6.32
CA ASP A 559 24.89 14.87 -6.46
C ASP A 559 24.78 13.99 -5.21
N PHE A 560 24.42 14.57 -4.05
CA PHE A 560 24.12 13.77 -2.86
C PHE A 560 22.82 13.00 -3.00
N GLU A 561 21.79 13.59 -3.59
CA GLU A 561 20.54 12.91 -3.90
C GLU A 561 20.77 11.77 -4.89
N ALA A 562 21.61 12.02 -5.90
CA ALA A 562 22.01 10.98 -6.84
C ALA A 562 22.80 9.84 -6.18
N LEU A 563 23.68 10.17 -5.24
CA LEU A 563 24.43 9.17 -4.47
C LEU A 563 23.51 8.34 -3.56
N ASP A 564 22.59 8.98 -2.84
CA ASP A 564 21.60 8.27 -2.01
C ASP A 564 20.77 7.32 -2.88
N ARG A 565 20.29 7.80 -4.04
CA ARG A 565 19.56 6.96 -4.99
C ARG A 565 20.38 5.78 -5.53
N VAL A 566 21.64 6.02 -5.87
CA VAL A 566 22.56 4.95 -6.31
C VAL A 566 22.67 3.88 -5.24
N LEU A 567 22.79 4.26 -3.96
CA LEU A 567 23.00 3.34 -2.86
C LEU A 567 21.73 2.57 -2.47
N ASP A 568 20.57 3.20 -2.58
CA ASP A 568 19.29 2.56 -2.33
C ASP A 568 18.90 1.55 -3.42
N THR A 569 19.46 1.68 -4.62
CA THR A 569 19.02 0.92 -5.81
C THR A 569 20.04 -0.05 -6.36
N PHE A 570 21.31 0.03 -5.99
CA PHE A 570 22.29 -0.90 -6.54
C PHE A 570 22.05 -2.32 -6.03
N LEU A 571 21.88 -3.25 -6.97
CA LEU A 571 21.66 -4.65 -6.69
C LEU A 571 22.64 -5.50 -7.48
N VAL A 572 23.27 -6.44 -6.79
CA VAL A 572 24.23 -7.37 -7.39
C VAL A 572 23.70 -8.79 -7.28
N THR A 573 23.47 -9.40 -8.44
CA THR A 573 23.12 -10.82 -8.58
C THR A 573 24.39 -11.63 -8.89
N PRO A 574 24.89 -12.47 -7.96
CA PRO A 574 26.10 -13.24 -8.23
C PRO A 574 25.90 -14.29 -9.33
N PRO A 575 26.87 -14.52 -10.23
CA PRO A 575 26.77 -15.52 -11.30
C PRO A 575 26.50 -16.93 -10.74
N GLY A 576 25.30 -17.47 -10.96
CA GLY A 576 24.88 -18.80 -10.52
C GLY A 576 24.00 -18.84 -9.27
N GLY A 577 23.64 -17.69 -8.68
CA GLY A 577 22.54 -17.56 -7.74
C GLY A 577 21.22 -17.44 -8.51
N ALA A 578 20.27 -18.32 -8.25
CA ALA A 578 18.92 -18.12 -8.75
C ALA A 578 18.26 -17.00 -7.94
N SER A 579 18.15 -15.80 -8.50
CA SER A 579 17.17 -14.79 -8.10
C SER A 579 15.93 -14.96 -8.96
N GLY A 580 14.74 -14.84 -8.35
CA GLY A 580 13.49 -14.62 -9.09
C GLY A 580 13.57 -13.29 -9.86
N PRO A 581 12.60 -13.00 -10.74
CA PRO A 581 12.73 -11.89 -11.66
C PRO A 581 12.66 -10.59 -10.85
N ALA A 582 13.50 -9.64 -11.23
CA ALA A 582 13.29 -8.27 -10.81
C ALA A 582 11.91 -7.80 -11.30
N PRO A 583 11.16 -7.01 -10.51
CA PRO A 583 10.01 -6.30 -11.05
C PRO A 583 10.54 -5.35 -12.15
N PRO A 584 9.91 -5.28 -13.32
CA PRO A 584 10.43 -4.44 -14.39
C PRO A 584 10.35 -2.94 -14.02
N PRO A 585 11.20 -2.10 -14.63
CA PRO A 585 11.23 -0.66 -14.34
C PRO A 585 9.89 0.00 -14.70
N VAL A 586 9.36 0.79 -13.77
CA VAL A 586 8.16 1.61 -13.99
C VAL A 586 8.60 2.89 -14.72
N ASP A 587 8.28 2.96 -16.01
CA ASP A 587 8.36 4.21 -16.80
C ASP A 587 7.15 5.11 -16.43
N GLU A 588 7.37 6.08 -15.54
CA GLU A 588 6.33 7.01 -15.05
C GLU A 588 5.74 7.93 -16.15
N THR A 589 6.25 7.89 -17.38
CA THR A 589 5.73 8.73 -18.48
C THR A 589 4.79 8.00 -19.45
N ALA A 590 4.53 6.70 -19.25
CA ALA A 590 3.79 5.87 -20.20
C ALA A 590 2.48 5.24 -19.67
N SER A 591 2.01 5.53 -18.46
CA SER A 591 0.82 4.89 -17.87
C SER A 591 -0.46 4.98 -18.71
N TYR A 592 -1.34 3.97 -18.57
CA TYR A 592 -2.68 3.99 -19.17
C TYR A 592 -3.59 4.99 -18.45
N ALA A 593 -4.17 5.93 -19.20
CA ALA A 593 -4.99 7.01 -18.62
C ALA A 593 -6.22 6.55 -17.84
N ASP A 594 -6.84 5.42 -18.23
CA ASP A 594 -8.09 4.93 -17.66
C ASP A 594 -8.18 3.40 -17.72
N PHE A 595 -8.79 2.81 -16.69
CA PHE A 595 -9.08 1.37 -16.59
C PHE A 595 -10.59 1.10 -16.47
N GLY A 596 -11.04 -0.04 -17.00
CA GLY A 596 -12.44 -0.44 -16.98
C GLY A 596 -12.63 -1.93 -16.69
N GLU A 597 -13.67 -2.25 -15.92
CA GLU A 597 -14.08 -3.64 -15.69
C GLU A 597 -14.78 -4.20 -16.93
N ILE A 598 -14.35 -5.39 -17.35
CA ILE A 598 -14.97 -6.18 -18.40
C ILE A 598 -15.34 -7.56 -17.86
N THR A 599 -16.37 -8.15 -18.43
CA THR A 599 -16.87 -9.47 -18.03
C THR A 599 -17.16 -10.31 -19.27
N ASP A 600 -16.86 -11.61 -19.23
CA ASP A 600 -17.12 -12.52 -20.33
C ASP A 600 -18.63 -12.71 -20.58
N ALA A 601 -19.00 -13.33 -21.71
CA ALA A 601 -20.40 -13.51 -22.10
C ALA A 601 -21.22 -14.34 -21.09
N THR A 602 -20.58 -15.15 -20.26
CA THR A 602 -21.24 -16.00 -19.25
C THR A 602 -21.33 -15.36 -17.87
N GLY A 603 -20.57 -14.30 -17.60
CA GLY A 603 -20.46 -13.71 -16.26
C GLY A 603 -19.54 -14.46 -15.31
N SER A 604 -18.73 -15.37 -15.85
CA SER A 604 -17.84 -16.26 -15.09
C SER A 604 -16.44 -15.68 -14.94
N ILE A 605 -15.96 -14.90 -15.91
CA ILE A 605 -14.68 -14.17 -15.82
C ILE A 605 -14.96 -12.68 -15.79
N THR A 606 -14.47 -12.00 -14.76
CA THR A 606 -14.47 -10.53 -14.64
C THR A 606 -13.04 -10.06 -14.42
N VAL A 607 -12.62 -8.98 -15.06
CA VAL A 607 -11.26 -8.43 -14.94
C VAL A 607 -11.26 -6.93 -15.25
N VAL A 608 -10.34 -6.17 -14.65
CA VAL A 608 -10.10 -4.77 -14.99
C VAL A 608 -8.93 -4.67 -15.97
N VAL A 609 -9.15 -4.05 -17.13
CA VAL A 609 -8.14 -3.83 -18.19
C VAL A 609 -8.08 -2.35 -18.55
N PRO A 610 -7.01 -1.86 -19.20
CA PRO A 610 -7.00 -0.51 -19.76
C PRO A 610 -8.18 -0.31 -20.71
N THR A 611 -8.80 0.87 -20.67
CA THR A 611 -9.87 1.23 -21.61
C THR A 611 -9.39 1.27 -23.06
N ALA A 612 -8.08 1.40 -23.28
CA ALA A 612 -7.43 1.26 -24.58
C ALA A 612 -7.52 -0.16 -25.15
N TRP A 613 -7.66 -1.19 -24.31
CA TRP A 613 -7.88 -2.58 -24.71
C TRP A 613 -9.37 -2.85 -24.99
N ALA A 614 -9.97 -1.98 -25.80
CA ALA A 614 -11.41 -1.95 -26.05
C ALA A 614 -11.91 -3.07 -26.97
N ASP A 615 -11.01 -3.77 -27.68
CA ASP A 615 -11.38 -4.93 -28.49
C ASP A 615 -11.46 -6.17 -27.57
N VAL A 616 -12.69 -6.53 -27.20
CA VAL A 616 -12.98 -7.61 -26.26
C VAL A 616 -13.77 -8.72 -26.94
N THR A 617 -13.30 -9.95 -26.82
CA THR A 617 -14.00 -11.14 -27.33
C THR A 617 -14.13 -12.20 -26.26
N SER A 618 -15.26 -12.90 -26.19
CA SER A 618 -15.52 -13.96 -25.19
C SER A 618 -16.20 -15.18 -25.80
N PRO A 619 -15.55 -15.88 -26.76
CA PRO A 619 -16.08 -17.13 -27.29
C PRO A 619 -16.03 -18.25 -26.24
N ALA A 620 -16.78 -19.32 -26.45
CA ALA A 620 -16.64 -20.53 -25.64
C ALA A 620 -15.23 -21.15 -25.85
N TRP A 621 -14.64 -21.69 -24.78
CA TRP A 621 -13.39 -22.43 -24.92
C TRP A 621 -13.73 -23.84 -25.42
N GLU A 622 -13.37 -24.16 -26.66
CA GLU A 622 -13.68 -25.43 -27.31
C GLU A 622 -12.41 -26.29 -27.49
N ASN A 623 -12.56 -27.62 -27.36
CA ASN A 623 -11.50 -28.56 -27.70
C ASN A 623 -11.44 -28.84 -29.23
N ALA A 624 -10.49 -29.68 -29.65
CA ALA A 624 -10.30 -30.03 -31.06
C ALA A 624 -11.51 -30.71 -31.73
N ASP A 625 -12.40 -31.32 -30.94
CA ASP A 625 -13.62 -31.99 -31.39
C ASP A 625 -14.83 -31.02 -31.44
N GLY A 626 -14.66 -29.77 -30.98
CA GLY A 626 -15.70 -28.75 -30.91
C GLY A 626 -16.58 -28.85 -29.66
N ASP A 627 -16.18 -29.63 -28.66
CA ASP A 627 -16.87 -29.65 -27.37
C ASP A 627 -16.42 -28.46 -26.52
N VAL A 628 -17.38 -27.77 -25.90
CA VAL A 628 -17.09 -26.68 -24.95
C VAL A 628 -16.50 -27.26 -23.67
N ILE A 629 -15.25 -26.87 -23.40
CA ILE A 629 -14.46 -27.31 -22.24
C ILE A 629 -14.28 -26.21 -21.20
N GLY A 630 -14.69 -24.97 -21.45
CA GLY A 630 -14.59 -23.91 -20.46
C GLY A 630 -15.07 -22.55 -20.97
N VAL A 631 -14.75 -21.51 -20.19
CA VAL A 631 -14.99 -20.12 -20.53
C VAL A 631 -13.67 -19.44 -20.86
N GLN A 632 -13.69 -18.49 -21.79
CA GLN A 632 -12.51 -17.69 -22.10
C GLN A 632 -12.90 -16.28 -22.55
N MET A 633 -11.97 -15.35 -22.42
CA MET A 633 -12.06 -14.01 -22.97
C MET A 633 -10.69 -13.47 -23.40
N ASN A 634 -10.70 -12.55 -24.34
CA ASN A 634 -9.53 -11.77 -24.77
C ASN A 634 -9.87 -10.29 -24.64
N ALA A 635 -8.90 -9.47 -24.27
CA ALA A 635 -8.96 -8.01 -24.33
C ALA A 635 -7.64 -7.48 -24.86
N SER A 636 -7.68 -6.65 -25.90
CA SER A 636 -6.50 -6.11 -26.56
C SER A 636 -6.83 -4.77 -27.23
N THR A 637 -5.80 -4.03 -27.64
CA THR A 637 -5.97 -2.92 -28.58
C THR A 637 -6.44 -3.40 -29.96
N ASP A 638 -6.09 -4.63 -30.36
CA ASP A 638 -6.57 -5.34 -31.54
C ASP A 638 -6.40 -6.86 -31.34
N VAL A 639 -7.50 -7.56 -31.06
CA VAL A 639 -7.49 -9.01 -30.78
C VAL A 639 -7.02 -9.81 -31.99
N ALA A 640 -7.33 -9.37 -33.21
CA ALA A 640 -6.91 -10.07 -34.42
C ALA A 640 -5.38 -9.98 -34.61
N ALA A 641 -4.79 -8.82 -34.31
CA ALA A 641 -3.34 -8.62 -34.34
C ALA A 641 -2.63 -9.39 -33.21
N TRP A 642 -3.17 -9.33 -31.98
CA TRP A 642 -2.66 -10.08 -30.82
C TRP A 642 -2.70 -11.60 -31.06
N GLN A 643 -3.75 -12.12 -31.73
CA GLN A 643 -3.82 -13.53 -32.09
C GLN A 643 -2.86 -13.93 -33.22
N ALA A 644 -2.50 -12.98 -34.09
CA ALA A 644 -1.68 -13.23 -35.27
C ALA A 644 -0.17 -13.15 -35.00
N GLY A 645 0.27 -12.40 -33.98
CA GLY A 645 1.67 -12.13 -33.71
C GLY A 645 1.91 -11.49 -32.35
N TRP A 646 3.04 -10.78 -32.22
CA TRP A 646 3.49 -10.21 -30.95
C TRP A 646 3.32 -8.68 -30.87
N GLY A 647 2.99 -8.02 -31.99
CA GLY A 647 2.97 -6.56 -32.08
C GLY A 647 1.73 -5.85 -31.55
N ALA A 648 0.83 -6.53 -30.83
CA ALA A 648 -0.32 -5.89 -30.17
C ALA A 648 -0.39 -6.35 -28.71
N PRO A 649 -0.51 -5.44 -27.73
CA PRO A 649 -0.63 -5.83 -26.33
C PRO A 649 -2.03 -6.31 -25.99
N GLY A 650 -2.14 -7.19 -25.01
CA GLY A 650 -3.42 -7.70 -24.58
C GLY A 650 -3.33 -8.94 -23.71
N VAL A 651 -4.47 -9.33 -23.15
CA VAL A 651 -4.65 -10.48 -22.28
C VAL A 651 -5.65 -11.48 -22.84
N TYR A 652 -5.40 -12.76 -22.61
CA TYR A 652 -6.35 -13.86 -22.69
C TYR A 652 -6.53 -14.48 -21.31
N ILE A 653 -7.77 -14.72 -20.91
CA ILE A 653 -8.11 -15.37 -19.64
C ILE A 653 -9.04 -16.53 -19.94
N ALA A 654 -8.77 -17.71 -19.38
CA ALA A 654 -9.62 -18.88 -19.51
C ALA A 654 -9.75 -19.64 -18.21
N ALA A 655 -10.92 -20.24 -17.98
CA ALA A 655 -11.18 -21.07 -16.82
C ALA A 655 -11.91 -22.36 -17.19
N SER A 656 -11.52 -23.48 -16.59
CA SER A 656 -12.12 -24.79 -16.86
C SER A 656 -11.97 -25.81 -15.73
N SER A 657 -13.04 -26.53 -15.41
CA SER A 657 -12.99 -27.74 -14.57
C SER A 657 -12.91 -29.05 -15.36
N GLU A 658 -12.92 -28.99 -16.70
CA GLU A 658 -12.97 -30.16 -17.59
C GLU A 658 -11.60 -30.52 -18.17
N VAL A 659 -10.58 -29.71 -17.87
CA VAL A 659 -9.19 -29.91 -18.29
C VAL A 659 -8.32 -30.49 -17.19
N GLY A 660 -7.10 -30.91 -17.55
CA GLY A 660 -6.09 -31.30 -16.55
C GLY A 660 -5.79 -30.13 -15.61
N LEU A 661 -5.87 -30.38 -14.30
CA LEU A 661 -5.69 -29.38 -13.24
C LEU A 661 -4.24 -29.31 -12.74
N ASP A 662 -3.26 -29.55 -13.61
CA ASP A 662 -1.83 -29.42 -13.28
C ASP A 662 -1.30 -28.16 -13.96
N PRO A 663 -1.07 -27.07 -13.19
CA PRO A 663 -0.55 -25.81 -13.72
C PRO A 663 0.73 -25.96 -14.54
N ASN A 664 1.65 -26.82 -14.09
CA ASN A 664 2.94 -27.01 -14.76
C ASN A 664 2.77 -27.73 -16.10
N ALA A 665 1.88 -28.71 -16.17
CA ALA A 665 1.61 -29.44 -17.41
C ALA A 665 1.02 -28.55 -18.51
N TRP A 666 0.29 -27.50 -18.13
CA TRP A 666 -0.22 -26.48 -19.05
C TRP A 666 0.88 -25.56 -19.55
N LEU A 667 1.74 -25.09 -18.64
CA LEU A 667 2.85 -24.22 -19.02
C LEU A 667 3.88 -24.96 -19.91
N ASP A 668 4.11 -26.25 -19.66
CA ASP A 668 4.99 -27.11 -20.49
C ASP A 668 4.52 -27.24 -21.96
N ALA A 669 3.27 -26.85 -22.25
CA ALA A 669 2.73 -26.85 -23.60
C ALA A 669 3.27 -25.71 -24.47
N TYR A 670 3.70 -24.60 -23.86
CA TYR A 670 4.19 -23.44 -24.59
C TYR A 670 5.63 -23.71 -25.08
N ASN A 671 5.84 -23.51 -26.38
CA ASN A 671 7.15 -23.66 -26.98
C ASN A 671 7.26 -22.73 -28.19
N PHE A 672 7.78 -21.53 -27.94
CA PHE A 672 7.97 -20.51 -28.96
C PHE A 672 9.40 -20.59 -29.50
N THR A 673 9.52 -20.65 -30.82
CA THR A 673 10.84 -20.66 -31.50
C THR A 673 11.37 -19.27 -31.80
N ASP A 674 10.55 -18.25 -31.59
CA ASP A 674 10.83 -16.85 -31.86
C ASP A 674 10.62 -15.97 -30.64
N CYS A 675 10.79 -16.56 -29.45
CA CYS A 675 10.96 -15.87 -28.19
C CYS A 675 12.12 -16.52 -27.44
N THR A 676 12.73 -15.78 -26.51
CA THR A 676 13.68 -16.27 -25.53
C THR A 676 12.91 -16.67 -24.27
N TYR A 677 12.98 -17.95 -23.86
CA TYR A 677 12.39 -18.38 -22.60
C TYR A 677 13.27 -17.93 -21.43
N VAL A 678 12.67 -17.21 -20.47
CA VAL A 678 13.37 -16.68 -19.29
C VAL A 678 13.37 -17.70 -18.16
N GLY A 679 12.20 -18.20 -17.78
CA GLY A 679 12.09 -19.14 -16.67
C GLY A 679 10.66 -19.39 -16.21
N ARG A 680 10.56 -20.31 -15.23
CA ARG A 680 9.32 -20.62 -14.51
C ARG A 680 9.44 -20.19 -13.07
N GLU A 681 8.39 -19.59 -12.55
CA GLU A 681 8.27 -19.20 -11.15
C GLU A 681 6.96 -19.67 -10.52
N SER A 682 6.92 -19.65 -9.19
CA SER A 682 5.67 -19.79 -8.45
C SER A 682 4.82 -18.54 -8.62
N TYR A 683 3.53 -18.74 -8.86
CA TYR A 683 2.53 -17.68 -8.88
C TYR A 683 1.60 -17.86 -7.69
N GLU A 684 1.41 -16.81 -6.88
CA GLU A 684 0.51 -16.83 -5.74
C GLU A 684 -0.15 -15.46 -5.56
N ASP A 685 -1.48 -15.46 -5.54
CA ASP A 685 -2.31 -14.32 -5.17
C ASP A 685 -3.38 -14.79 -4.15
N PRO A 686 -4.20 -13.89 -3.56
CA PRO A 686 -5.19 -14.27 -2.56
C PRO A 686 -6.26 -15.29 -3.02
N LEU A 687 -6.48 -15.43 -4.33
CA LEU A 687 -7.47 -16.30 -4.96
C LEU A 687 -6.86 -17.55 -5.59
N TYR A 688 -5.66 -17.48 -6.18
CA TYR A 688 -5.06 -18.57 -6.96
C TYR A 688 -3.59 -18.86 -6.60
N VAL A 689 -3.24 -20.14 -6.67
CA VAL A 689 -1.87 -20.63 -6.50
C VAL A 689 -1.50 -21.48 -7.72
N GLY A 690 -0.31 -21.24 -8.28
CA GLY A 690 0.09 -21.83 -9.55
C GLY A 690 1.53 -21.57 -9.91
N SER A 691 1.76 -21.39 -11.21
CA SER A 691 3.07 -21.07 -11.76
C SER A 691 2.91 -20.10 -12.91
N GLN A 692 3.99 -19.38 -13.21
CA GLN A 692 4.07 -18.51 -14.37
C GLN A 692 5.33 -18.81 -15.17
N ASP A 693 5.23 -18.74 -16.49
CA ASP A 693 6.37 -18.76 -17.40
C ASP A 693 6.50 -17.40 -18.09
N VAL A 694 7.73 -16.93 -18.23
CA VAL A 694 8.06 -15.66 -18.89
C VAL A 694 8.90 -15.92 -20.14
N TRP A 695 8.53 -15.27 -21.24
CA TRP A 695 9.29 -15.23 -22.49
C TRP A 695 9.51 -13.77 -22.90
N ILE A 696 10.72 -13.45 -23.35
CA ILE A 696 11.12 -12.12 -23.83
C ILE A 696 11.60 -12.22 -25.29
N ASP A 697 11.93 -11.09 -25.90
CA ASP A 697 12.38 -11.01 -27.31
C ASP A 697 11.42 -11.71 -28.29
N CYS A 698 10.12 -11.64 -28.02
CA CYS A 698 9.12 -12.29 -28.84
C CYS A 698 8.89 -11.53 -30.15
N GLY A 699 9.20 -12.19 -31.26
CA GLY A 699 9.02 -11.62 -32.60
C GLY A 699 9.98 -10.47 -32.93
N PRO A 700 9.82 -9.85 -34.11
CA PRO A 700 10.60 -8.67 -34.49
C PRO A 700 10.29 -7.43 -33.62
N GLU A 701 9.20 -7.44 -32.85
CA GLU A 701 8.79 -6.36 -31.95
C GLU A 701 9.48 -6.42 -30.59
N GLY A 702 10.13 -7.53 -30.23
CA GLY A 702 10.84 -7.67 -28.95
C GLY A 702 9.90 -7.75 -27.74
N SER A 703 8.66 -8.18 -27.94
CA SER A 703 7.63 -8.18 -26.91
C SER A 703 7.90 -9.19 -25.79
N THR A 704 7.29 -8.97 -24.63
CA THR A 704 7.28 -9.93 -23.53
C THR A 704 5.97 -10.71 -23.54
N PHE A 705 6.05 -12.03 -23.38
CA PHE A 705 4.89 -12.90 -23.23
C PHE A 705 4.93 -13.57 -21.85
N ILE A 706 3.83 -13.47 -21.11
CA ILE A 706 3.68 -14.06 -19.78
C ILE A 706 2.50 -15.02 -19.83
N ALA A 707 2.70 -16.24 -19.36
CA ALA A 707 1.63 -17.21 -19.17
C ALA A 707 1.56 -17.62 -17.70
N VAL A 708 0.43 -17.36 -17.06
CA VAL A 708 0.09 -17.82 -15.72
C VAL A 708 -0.87 -19.00 -15.84
N SER A 709 -0.59 -20.07 -15.10
CA SER A 709 -1.53 -21.16 -14.90
C SER A 709 -1.69 -21.40 -13.41
N ALA A 710 -2.93 -21.40 -12.90
CA ALA A 710 -3.18 -21.45 -11.48
C ALA A 710 -4.51 -22.13 -11.13
N LEU A 711 -4.64 -22.49 -9.85
CA LEU A 711 -5.83 -23.12 -9.27
C LEU A 711 -6.28 -22.28 -8.07
N PRO A 712 -7.60 -22.19 -7.80
CA PRO A 712 -8.07 -21.67 -6.53
C PRO A 712 -7.63 -22.59 -5.38
N ALA A 713 -7.66 -22.08 -4.15
CA ALA A 713 -7.24 -22.83 -2.96
C ALA A 713 -7.94 -24.20 -2.78
N ASP A 714 -9.16 -24.35 -3.31
CA ASP A 714 -9.91 -25.60 -3.27
C ASP A 714 -9.59 -26.58 -4.43
N GLY A 715 -8.76 -26.15 -5.38
CA GLY A 715 -8.34 -26.92 -6.56
C GLY A 715 -9.49 -27.24 -7.52
N SER A 716 -10.56 -26.45 -7.53
CA SER A 716 -11.82 -26.82 -8.19
C SER A 716 -11.85 -26.64 -9.71
N PHE A 717 -11.02 -25.76 -10.28
CA PHE A 717 -10.88 -25.52 -11.71
C PHE A 717 -9.53 -24.87 -12.02
N LEU A 718 -9.08 -24.97 -13.26
CA LEU A 718 -7.86 -24.31 -13.74
C LEU A 718 -8.18 -22.92 -14.28
N VAL A 719 -7.31 -21.96 -14.00
CA VAL A 719 -7.28 -20.66 -14.70
C VAL A 719 -5.98 -20.53 -15.48
N ILE A 720 -6.09 -19.94 -16.67
CA ILE A 720 -4.97 -19.58 -17.54
C ILE A 720 -5.09 -18.09 -17.82
N VAL A 721 -4.00 -17.34 -17.63
CA VAL A 721 -3.86 -15.95 -18.08
C VAL A 721 -2.66 -15.89 -19.01
N GLU A 722 -2.85 -15.43 -20.25
CA GLU A 722 -1.78 -15.17 -21.20
C GLU A 722 -1.74 -13.67 -21.49
N ALA A 723 -0.56 -13.05 -21.45
CA ALA A 723 -0.41 -11.63 -21.74
C ALA A 723 0.74 -11.38 -22.72
N VAL A 724 0.53 -10.47 -23.68
CA VAL A 724 1.58 -9.93 -24.54
C VAL A 724 1.79 -8.47 -24.15
N LEU A 725 3.01 -8.11 -23.81
CA LEU A 725 3.45 -6.76 -23.45
C LEU A 725 4.36 -6.25 -24.55
N VAL A 726 3.97 -5.16 -25.19
CA VAL A 726 4.70 -4.58 -26.33
C VAL A 726 5.50 -3.36 -25.90
N GLU A 727 4.96 -2.59 -24.96
CA GLU A 727 5.54 -1.37 -24.41
C GLU A 727 5.65 -1.49 -22.87
N PRO A 728 6.56 -0.74 -22.21
CA PRO A 728 6.73 -0.81 -20.76
C PRO A 728 5.43 -0.62 -19.96
N ARG A 729 4.56 0.29 -20.41
CA ARG A 729 3.24 0.54 -19.80
C ARG A 729 2.29 -0.65 -19.76
N ASP A 730 2.50 -1.65 -20.62
CA ASP A 730 1.66 -2.85 -20.65
C ASP A 730 1.85 -3.70 -19.40
N LEU A 731 2.97 -3.53 -18.69
CA LEU A 731 3.20 -4.19 -17.41
C LEU A 731 2.21 -3.73 -16.34
N GLU A 732 1.98 -2.42 -16.20
CA GLU A 732 0.97 -1.87 -15.28
C GLU A 732 -0.41 -2.46 -15.59
N ALA A 733 -0.72 -2.61 -16.89
CA ALA A 733 -1.95 -3.25 -17.32
C ALA A 733 -2.03 -4.72 -16.89
N LEU A 734 -0.92 -5.46 -16.99
CA LEU A 734 -0.86 -6.85 -16.53
C LEU A 734 -0.98 -6.96 -15.01
N GLU A 735 -0.29 -6.12 -14.25
CA GLU A 735 -0.39 -6.11 -12.78
C GLU A 735 -1.83 -5.86 -12.33
N ARG A 736 -2.50 -4.91 -12.97
CA ARG A 736 -3.92 -4.62 -12.72
C ARG A 736 -4.83 -5.80 -13.11
N VAL A 737 -4.55 -6.46 -14.23
CA VAL A 737 -5.26 -7.66 -14.67
C VAL A 737 -5.11 -8.78 -13.64
N LEU A 738 -3.88 -9.07 -13.20
CA LEU A 738 -3.59 -10.13 -12.24
C LEU A 738 -4.19 -9.83 -10.86
N ALA A 739 -4.22 -8.55 -10.44
CA ALA A 739 -4.83 -8.14 -9.18
C ALA A 739 -6.37 -8.17 -9.18
N THR A 740 -7.02 -8.16 -10.35
CA THR A 740 -8.49 -7.98 -10.44
C THR A 740 -9.23 -9.12 -11.13
N PHE A 741 -8.55 -10.05 -11.81
CA PHE A 741 -9.25 -11.12 -12.50
C PHE A 741 -9.90 -12.08 -11.50
N VAL A 742 -11.17 -12.36 -11.72
CA VAL A 742 -11.96 -13.32 -10.95
C VAL A 742 -12.63 -14.26 -11.93
N ALA A 743 -12.31 -15.54 -11.82
CA ALA A 743 -12.98 -16.63 -12.50
C ALA A 743 -13.88 -17.37 -11.51
N ARG A 744 -15.12 -17.64 -11.92
CA ARG A 744 -16.12 -18.39 -11.17
C ARG A 744 -16.50 -19.64 -11.96
N ARG A 745 -16.82 -20.69 -11.22
CA ARG A 745 -17.20 -21.99 -11.78
C ARG A 745 -18.57 -21.98 -12.44
#